data_AF-A0AA41N8M8-F1
#
_entry.id   AF-A0AA41N8M8-F1
#
_cell.length_a   1.000
_cell.length_b   1.000
_cell.length_c   1.000
_cell.angle_alpha   90.00
_cell.angle_beta   90.00
_cell.angle_gamma   90.00
#
_symmetry.space_group_name_H-M   'P 1'
#
loop_
_entity.id
_entity.type
_entity.pdbx_description
1 polymer ?
#
loop_
_entity_poly.entity_id
_entity_poly.type
_entity_poly.pdbx_seq_one_letter_code
_entity_poly.pdbx_strand_id
1 'polypeptide(L)'
;FTTGSRYISQAAAKVDVEFDYDGPLMKTEVPGPRSRKLMEQLNMIQNAEAVHFFCNYEESRGNYLVDVDGNRMLDLYSQISSVPIGYSHPALVKLIQQPQNVEPHEQLRARRKFSQKVPKASQVSSCAEPARTRHIDISRAELCEFAGPARLALALRRCPPPRQQLALLVSTSDRVSQGCVKPPPSDCQVVGTPAGSPRLWLSLSPGVCLFQNVMRVETDRTARSFWPLHSASDSAPSTWPPVSVDCLDRLVIFRASTFINRPALGILPPENFVEKLRESLLSVAPRGMSQLITMACGSCSNENAFKTIFMWYRSKERGQRSFSKEELDTCMINQAPGCPDYSILSFMGAFHGRTMGCLATTHSKAIHKIDIPSFDWPIAPFPRLKYPLEEFVKENEQEEARCLEEVEDLIVKYRKKKKTVAGVIVEPIQSEGGDNHASDDFFRKLRDITRKHGCAFLVDEVQTGGGCTGKFWAHEHWGLDDPADVMTFSKKMMTGGFFHKEELRPSAPYRIFNTWLGDPSKNLLLAEVINVIKREDLLDNAARAGKALLTGLLDLQARYPQFISRVRGRGTFCSFDTPDESIRNKLILIARNKGVVLGGCGDKSIRFRPTLVFRDHHAHLFLNIFSDILAEFK
;
A
#
# COMPACT_ATOMS: atom_id res chain seq x y z
N PHE A 1 -13.08 -43.50 -26.44
CA PHE A 1 -13.75 -43.77 -25.14
C PHE A 1 -13.55 -42.56 -24.24
N THR A 2 -14.64 -41.95 -23.77
CA THR A 2 -14.64 -40.67 -23.05
C THR A 2 -14.99 -40.86 -21.57
N THR A 3 -14.01 -41.28 -20.78
CA THR A 3 -14.13 -41.32 -19.32
C THR A 3 -13.83 -39.94 -18.73
N GLY A 4 -14.89 -39.16 -18.46
CA GLY A 4 -14.78 -37.85 -17.81
C GLY A 4 -14.34 -37.99 -16.36
N SER A 5 -13.04 -37.87 -16.11
CA SER A 5 -12.46 -37.89 -14.75
C SER A 5 -12.82 -36.60 -14.01
N ARG A 6 -13.94 -36.60 -13.27
CA ARG A 6 -14.20 -35.59 -12.24
C ARG A 6 -13.09 -35.64 -11.20
N TYR A 7 -12.67 -34.49 -10.71
CA TYR A 7 -11.75 -34.40 -9.59
C TYR A 7 -12.46 -34.83 -8.30
N ILE A 8 -12.30 -36.11 -7.94
CA ILE A 8 -12.87 -36.70 -6.72
C ILE A 8 -12.05 -36.23 -5.52
N SER A 9 -12.69 -35.48 -4.61
CA SER A 9 -12.14 -35.22 -3.29
C SER A 9 -12.11 -36.51 -2.46
N GLN A 10 -11.00 -36.76 -1.76
CA GLN A 10 -11.05 -37.64 -0.59
C GLN A 10 -12.03 -37.04 0.43
N ALA A 11 -12.75 -37.89 1.16
CA ALA A 11 -13.79 -37.46 2.08
C ALA A 11 -13.24 -36.40 3.04
N ALA A 12 -13.85 -35.21 3.02
CA ALA A 12 -13.34 -34.08 3.79
C ALA A 12 -13.36 -34.42 5.29
N ALA A 13 -12.21 -34.28 5.95
CA ALA A 13 -12.21 -33.98 7.38
C ALA A 13 -13.14 -32.76 7.56
N LYS A 14 -14.12 -32.86 8.47
CA LYS A 14 -15.19 -31.87 8.61
C LYS A 14 -14.61 -30.45 8.56
N VAL A 15 -14.99 -29.70 7.52
CA VAL A 15 -14.85 -28.25 7.54
C VAL A 15 -15.70 -27.77 8.70
N ASP A 16 -15.15 -26.90 9.54
CA ASP A 16 -15.91 -26.35 10.66
C ASP A 16 -16.95 -25.38 10.07
N VAL A 17 -18.21 -25.81 10.03
CA VAL A 17 -19.26 -25.28 9.14
C VAL A 17 -19.68 -23.84 9.50
N GLU A 18 -19.18 -23.31 10.61
CA GLU A 18 -19.33 -21.89 10.97
C GLU A 18 -18.41 -20.95 10.16
N PHE A 19 -17.26 -21.42 9.66
CA PHE A 19 -16.21 -20.56 9.11
C PHE A 19 -16.31 -20.31 7.59
N ASP A 20 -16.53 -21.34 6.78
CA ASP A 20 -16.47 -21.25 5.31
C ASP A 20 -17.73 -21.88 4.68
N TYR A 21 -17.99 -21.60 3.40
CA TYR A 21 -19.17 -22.13 2.70
C TYR A 21 -18.82 -23.36 1.84
N ASP A 22 -19.77 -24.29 1.64
CA ASP A 22 -19.55 -25.51 0.84
C ASP A 22 -19.31 -25.27 -0.67
N GLY A 23 -19.68 -24.09 -1.20
CA GLY A 23 -19.64 -23.82 -2.63
C GLY A 23 -20.27 -22.48 -3.04
N PRO A 24 -20.08 -22.05 -4.31
CA PRO A 24 -20.69 -20.84 -4.84
C PRO A 24 -22.21 -20.97 -4.92
N LEU A 25 -22.91 -19.84 -4.98
CA LEU A 25 -24.36 -19.75 -5.14
C LEU A 25 -24.70 -18.51 -5.97
N MET A 26 -25.01 -18.70 -7.24
CA MET A 26 -25.33 -17.63 -8.18
C MET A 26 -26.85 -17.39 -8.26
N LYS A 27 -27.23 -16.13 -8.42
CA LYS A 27 -28.62 -15.62 -8.51
C LYS A 27 -28.82 -14.72 -9.73
N THR A 28 -27.79 -13.99 -10.13
CA THR A 28 -27.78 -13.10 -11.30
C THR A 28 -26.48 -13.25 -12.09
N GLU A 29 -26.42 -12.62 -13.26
CA GLU A 29 -25.16 -12.21 -13.89
C GLU A 29 -24.38 -11.22 -13.00
N VAL A 30 -23.06 -11.15 -13.17
CA VAL A 30 -22.17 -10.27 -12.39
C VAL A 30 -21.43 -9.28 -13.30
N PRO A 31 -21.51 -7.96 -13.08
CA PRO A 31 -22.22 -7.26 -12.00
C PRO A 31 -23.74 -7.31 -12.16
N GLY A 32 -24.46 -7.63 -11.08
CA GLY A 32 -25.93 -7.66 -11.07
C GLY A 32 -26.58 -6.26 -11.06
N PRO A 33 -27.93 -6.18 -11.11
CA PRO A 33 -28.65 -4.91 -11.23
C PRO A 33 -28.37 -3.89 -10.12
N ARG A 34 -28.18 -4.33 -8.87
CA ARG A 34 -27.82 -3.46 -7.74
C ARG A 34 -26.36 -3.02 -7.82
N SER A 35 -25.45 -3.92 -8.20
CA SER A 35 -24.06 -3.58 -8.48
C SER A 35 -23.95 -2.51 -9.57
N ARG A 36 -24.67 -2.67 -10.70
CA ARG A 36 -24.70 -1.68 -11.80
C ARG A 36 -25.17 -0.30 -11.33
N LYS A 37 -26.25 -0.24 -10.55
CA LYS A 37 -26.75 1.02 -9.97
C LYS A 37 -25.75 1.72 -9.03
N LEU A 38 -24.97 0.94 -8.26
CA LEU A 38 -23.91 1.51 -7.42
C LEU A 38 -22.68 1.94 -8.24
N MET A 39 -22.37 1.25 -9.34
CA MET A 39 -21.33 1.66 -10.30
C MET A 39 -21.70 2.98 -10.98
N GLU A 40 -22.94 3.14 -11.44
CA GLU A 40 -23.47 4.40 -11.98
C GLU A 40 -23.30 5.55 -10.97
N GLN A 41 -23.69 5.33 -9.71
CA GLN A 41 -23.57 6.34 -8.65
C GLN A 41 -22.11 6.73 -8.35
N LEU A 42 -21.19 5.76 -8.32
CA LEU A 42 -19.77 6.01 -8.13
C LEU A 42 -19.15 6.74 -9.33
N ASN A 43 -19.62 6.42 -10.55
CA ASN A 43 -19.12 7.03 -11.79
C ASN A 43 -19.45 8.53 -11.90
N MET A 44 -20.38 9.04 -11.09
CA MET A 44 -20.66 10.49 -10.98
C MET A 44 -19.56 11.28 -10.25
N ILE A 45 -18.71 10.62 -9.45
CA ILE A 45 -17.72 11.28 -8.57
C ILE A 45 -16.26 10.87 -8.83
N GLN A 46 -16.03 9.78 -9.56
CA GLN A 46 -14.72 9.34 -10.05
C GLN A 46 -14.93 8.41 -11.25
N ASN A 47 -13.91 8.16 -12.08
CA ASN A 47 -14.01 7.09 -13.08
C ASN A 47 -14.15 5.73 -12.38
N ALA A 48 -15.22 4.99 -12.69
CA ALA A 48 -15.55 3.71 -12.07
C ALA A 48 -15.40 2.50 -13.03
N GLU A 49 -14.80 2.66 -14.21
CA GLU A 49 -14.67 1.58 -15.22
C GLU A 49 -13.87 0.37 -14.73
N ALA A 50 -13.00 0.56 -13.74
CA ALA A 50 -12.25 -0.52 -13.10
C ALA A 50 -13.05 -1.34 -12.07
N VAL A 51 -14.30 -0.96 -11.75
CA VAL A 51 -15.12 -1.67 -10.75
C VAL A 51 -15.76 -2.92 -11.35
N HIS A 52 -15.46 -4.09 -10.78
CA HIS A 52 -16.01 -5.36 -11.25
C HIS A 52 -17.49 -5.58 -10.84
N PHE A 53 -17.81 -5.26 -9.58
CA PHE A 53 -19.12 -5.36 -8.93
C PHE A 53 -19.01 -4.76 -7.50
N PHE A 54 -20.12 -4.58 -6.79
CA PHE A 54 -20.10 -4.12 -5.39
C PHE A 54 -20.23 -5.29 -4.41
N CYS A 55 -19.46 -5.28 -3.33
CA CYS A 55 -19.36 -6.39 -2.38
C CYS A 55 -20.22 -6.19 -1.12
N ASN A 56 -20.67 -7.30 -0.53
CA ASN A 56 -21.23 -7.40 0.82
C ASN A 56 -20.21 -8.18 1.67
N TYR A 57 -19.37 -7.47 2.41
CA TYR A 57 -18.28 -8.08 3.16
C TYR A 57 -18.75 -8.73 4.46
N GLU A 58 -19.87 -8.25 5.00
CA GLU A 58 -20.54 -8.75 6.20
C GLU A 58 -21.03 -10.19 6.02
N GLU A 59 -21.49 -10.56 4.82
CA GLU A 59 -21.87 -11.94 4.45
C GLU A 59 -20.73 -12.75 3.80
N SER A 60 -19.61 -12.11 3.48
CA SER A 60 -18.43 -12.79 2.92
C SER A 60 -17.67 -13.53 4.02
N ARG A 61 -17.29 -14.79 3.76
CA ARG A 61 -16.64 -15.67 4.76
C ARG A 61 -15.61 -16.57 4.08
N GLY A 62 -14.53 -16.88 4.79
CA GLY A 62 -13.51 -17.83 4.35
C GLY A 62 -13.02 -17.54 2.93
N ASN A 63 -13.21 -18.46 2.00
CA ASN A 63 -12.80 -18.32 0.60
C ASN A 63 -13.86 -17.71 -0.33
N TYR A 64 -15.02 -17.29 0.17
CA TYR A 64 -16.12 -16.79 -0.67
C TYR A 64 -16.42 -15.30 -0.46
N LEU A 65 -16.47 -14.59 -1.58
CA LEU A 65 -16.88 -13.20 -1.69
C LEU A 65 -18.37 -13.15 -2.09
N VAL A 66 -19.15 -12.37 -1.36
CA VAL A 66 -20.58 -12.13 -1.62
C VAL A 66 -20.75 -10.74 -2.23
N ASP A 67 -21.55 -10.61 -3.29
CA ASP A 67 -21.89 -9.31 -3.89
C ASP A 67 -23.20 -8.72 -3.32
N VAL A 68 -23.48 -7.45 -3.65
CA VAL A 68 -24.70 -6.77 -3.17
C VAL A 68 -25.99 -7.33 -3.77
N ASP A 69 -25.89 -8.04 -4.90
CA ASP A 69 -27.00 -8.76 -5.56
C ASP A 69 -27.24 -10.14 -4.91
N GLY A 70 -26.34 -10.56 -4.02
CA GLY A 70 -26.43 -11.78 -3.22
C GLY A 70 -25.86 -13.02 -3.91
N ASN A 71 -25.06 -12.86 -4.96
CA ASN A 71 -24.23 -13.92 -5.53
C ASN A 71 -23.09 -14.25 -4.57
N ARG A 72 -22.79 -15.53 -4.36
CA ARG A 72 -21.62 -16.01 -3.60
C ARG A 72 -20.64 -16.67 -4.55
N MET A 73 -19.43 -16.15 -4.65
CA MET A 73 -18.38 -16.59 -5.57
C MET A 73 -17.14 -17.06 -4.81
N LEU A 74 -16.51 -18.15 -5.25
CA LEU A 74 -15.19 -18.60 -4.78
C LEU A 74 -14.13 -17.57 -5.23
N ASP A 75 -13.44 -16.93 -4.30
CA ASP A 75 -12.49 -15.86 -4.59
C ASP A 75 -11.05 -16.37 -4.67
N LEU A 76 -10.56 -16.55 -5.90
CA LEU A 76 -9.17 -16.90 -6.21
C LEU A 76 -8.32 -15.69 -6.58
N TYR A 77 -8.76 -14.47 -6.23
CA TYR A 77 -8.05 -13.22 -6.44
C TYR A 77 -7.76 -12.45 -5.13
N SER A 78 -8.52 -12.70 -4.05
CA SER A 78 -8.31 -12.24 -2.67
C SER A 78 -7.99 -10.74 -2.53
N GLN A 79 -8.78 -9.89 -3.20
CA GLN A 79 -8.55 -8.44 -3.31
C GLN A 79 -7.12 -8.12 -3.77
N ILE A 80 -6.73 -8.61 -4.95
CA ILE A 80 -5.38 -8.47 -5.54
C ILE A 80 -4.29 -9.07 -4.64
N SER A 81 -4.49 -10.30 -4.15
CA SER A 81 -3.59 -11.01 -3.21
C SER A 81 -3.45 -10.33 -1.83
N SER A 82 -4.40 -9.52 -1.36
CA SER A 82 -4.26 -8.79 -0.08
C SER A 82 -4.97 -9.40 1.12
N VAL A 83 -6.03 -10.22 0.95
CA VAL A 83 -6.66 -10.93 2.07
C VAL A 83 -5.79 -12.14 2.48
N PRO A 84 -5.31 -12.24 3.73
CA PRO A 84 -4.40 -13.31 4.13
C PRO A 84 -5.14 -14.61 4.47
N ILE A 85 -6.09 -14.60 5.40
CA ILE A 85 -6.70 -15.79 6.02
C ILE A 85 -8.22 -15.90 5.80
N GLY A 86 -8.70 -15.40 4.65
CA GLY A 86 -10.13 -15.42 4.32
C GLY A 86 -10.92 -14.23 4.84
N TYR A 87 -12.15 -14.09 4.36
CA TYR A 87 -13.09 -13.06 4.77
C TYR A 87 -13.69 -13.38 6.16
N SER A 88 -13.95 -12.33 6.94
CA SER A 88 -14.66 -12.39 8.23
C SER A 88 -14.13 -13.43 9.23
N HIS A 89 -12.81 -13.69 9.21
CA HIS A 89 -12.18 -14.78 9.97
C HIS A 89 -12.48 -14.70 11.48
N PRO A 90 -13.03 -15.77 12.11
CA PRO A 90 -13.50 -15.74 13.50
C PRO A 90 -12.48 -15.24 14.52
N ALA A 91 -11.18 -15.57 14.35
CA ALA A 91 -10.13 -15.06 15.24
C ALA A 91 -9.97 -13.52 15.17
N LEU A 92 -10.16 -12.92 13.98
CA LEU A 92 -10.10 -11.46 13.79
C LEU A 92 -11.38 -10.78 14.28
N VAL A 93 -12.55 -11.39 14.05
CA VAL A 93 -13.82 -10.94 14.62
C VAL A 93 -13.76 -10.95 16.16
N LYS A 94 -13.26 -12.03 16.75
CA LYS A 94 -13.04 -12.16 18.21
C LYS A 94 -11.98 -11.19 18.74
N LEU A 95 -10.94 -10.87 17.96
CA LEU A 95 -9.94 -9.87 18.32
C LEU A 95 -10.55 -8.45 18.37
N ILE A 96 -11.45 -8.13 17.45
CA ILE A 96 -12.18 -6.86 17.41
C ILE A 96 -13.24 -6.80 18.52
N GLN A 97 -14.00 -7.87 18.75
CA GLN A 97 -15.05 -7.93 19.79
C GLN A 97 -14.53 -7.88 21.24
N GLN A 98 -13.23 -8.02 21.46
CA GLN A 98 -12.62 -7.86 22.78
C GLN A 98 -12.77 -6.41 23.28
N PRO A 99 -13.37 -6.16 24.47
CA PRO A 99 -13.53 -4.80 25.00
C PRO A 99 -12.19 -4.05 25.09
N GLN A 100 -11.13 -4.76 25.48
CA GLN A 100 -9.74 -4.27 25.52
C GLN A 100 -9.11 -3.98 24.14
N ASN A 101 -9.88 -3.96 23.05
CA ASN A 101 -9.48 -3.50 21.72
C ASN A 101 -10.49 -2.53 21.08
N VAL A 102 -11.71 -2.36 21.63
CA VAL A 102 -12.82 -1.66 20.94
C VAL A 102 -13.67 -0.71 21.78
N GLU A 103 -13.80 -0.84 23.11
CA GLU A 103 -14.74 0.02 23.87
C GLU A 103 -14.19 1.40 24.28
N PRO A 104 -14.86 2.52 23.92
CA PRO A 104 -14.54 3.87 24.40
C PRO A 104 -15.63 4.41 25.37
N HIS A 105 -16.54 3.56 25.85
CA HIS A 105 -17.93 3.96 26.11
C HIS A 105 -18.37 4.02 27.59
N GLU A 106 -17.78 4.91 28.41
CA GLU A 106 -18.54 5.43 29.57
C GLU A 106 -18.38 6.91 29.97
N GLN A 107 -17.47 7.68 29.36
CA GLN A 107 -17.25 9.09 29.74
C GLN A 107 -18.49 10.02 29.63
N LEU A 108 -19.48 9.64 28.82
CA LEU A 108 -20.73 10.39 28.64
C LEU A 108 -21.76 10.22 29.78
N ARG A 109 -21.66 9.17 30.63
CA ARG A 109 -22.54 9.00 31.80
C ARG A 109 -21.99 9.67 33.05
N ALA A 110 -20.68 9.56 33.31
CA ALA A 110 -20.04 10.16 34.49
C ALA A 110 -20.25 11.68 34.58
N ARG A 111 -20.07 12.41 33.46
CA ARG A 111 -20.21 13.88 33.41
C ARG A 111 -21.62 14.41 33.74
N ARG A 112 -22.68 13.59 33.71
CA ARG A 112 -24.03 14.00 34.14
C ARG A 112 -24.28 13.88 35.65
N LYS A 113 -23.46 13.13 36.41
CA LYS A 113 -23.62 12.99 37.87
C LYS A 113 -22.85 14.03 38.69
N PHE A 114 -21.81 14.65 38.15
CA PHE A 114 -20.96 15.62 38.86
C PHE A 114 -21.41 17.10 38.78
N SER A 115 -22.55 17.40 38.15
CA SER A 115 -23.08 18.77 38.04
C SER A 115 -24.07 19.18 39.14
N GLN A 116 -24.22 18.39 40.21
CA GLN A 116 -25.15 18.66 41.32
C GLN A 116 -24.48 18.49 42.70
N LYS A 117 -23.51 19.36 43.01
CA LYS A 117 -23.13 19.75 44.38
C LYS A 117 -22.16 20.95 44.36
N VAL A 118 -22.73 22.16 44.30
CA VAL A 118 -22.04 23.41 44.65
C VAL A 118 -22.82 24.03 45.82
N PRO A 119 -22.20 24.24 47.00
CA PRO A 119 -22.87 24.91 48.11
C PRO A 119 -23.23 26.36 47.76
N LYS A 120 -24.35 26.87 48.29
CA LYS A 120 -24.69 28.29 48.19
C LYS A 120 -23.77 29.10 49.11
N ALA A 121 -23.10 30.11 48.55
CA ALA A 121 -22.55 31.24 49.29
C ALA A 121 -23.37 32.51 48.97
N SER A 122 -23.39 33.47 49.88
CA SER A 122 -24.40 34.54 49.94
C SER A 122 -23.99 35.86 49.26
N GLN A 123 -25.04 36.64 48.93
CA GLN A 123 -25.09 38.04 48.52
C GLN A 123 -23.88 38.93 48.89
N VAL A 124 -23.40 39.69 47.90
CA VAL A 124 -23.00 41.10 48.04
C VAL A 124 -23.61 41.88 46.86
N SER A 125 -23.91 43.17 47.06
CA SER A 125 -24.71 44.02 46.16
C SER A 125 -23.94 44.64 44.99
N SER A 126 -24.70 45.18 44.04
CA SER A 126 -24.23 45.90 42.85
C SER A 126 -23.76 47.33 43.14
N CYS A 127 -22.66 47.74 42.51
CA CYS A 127 -22.39 49.10 42.04
C CYS A 127 -21.77 49.03 40.63
N ALA A 128 -21.90 50.09 39.84
CA ALA A 128 -21.43 50.14 38.45
C ALA A 128 -20.39 51.26 38.25
N GLU A 129 -19.44 51.06 37.33
CA GLU A 129 -19.07 51.99 36.23
C GLU A 129 -17.85 51.44 35.43
N PRO A 130 -17.53 51.98 34.22
CA PRO A 130 -16.79 51.21 33.20
C PRO A 130 -15.32 51.59 32.96
N ALA A 131 -14.65 50.65 32.27
CA ALA A 131 -13.50 50.83 31.37
C ALA A 131 -12.14 51.33 31.91
N ARG A 132 -11.13 50.45 31.80
CA ARG A 132 -9.83 50.77 31.14
C ARG A 132 -9.03 49.51 30.81
N THR A 133 -8.75 49.31 29.53
CA THR A 133 -7.83 48.27 29.04
C THR A 133 -6.39 48.64 29.37
N ARG A 134 -5.56 47.65 29.75
CA ARG A 134 -4.09 47.78 29.74
C ARG A 134 -3.47 46.51 29.18
N HIS A 135 -2.52 46.67 28.26
CA HIS A 135 -1.53 45.63 27.97
C HIS A 135 -0.50 45.59 29.10
N ILE A 136 0.04 44.39 29.38
CA ILE A 136 1.32 44.21 30.08
C ILE A 136 2.15 43.26 29.22
N ASP A 137 3.43 43.59 29.09
CA ASP A 137 4.43 42.90 28.29
C ASP A 137 5.28 41.98 29.18
N ILE A 138 5.82 40.89 28.65
CA ILE A 138 6.67 39.94 29.39
C ILE A 138 7.85 39.52 28.52
N SER A 139 9.07 39.69 29.05
CA SER A 139 10.32 39.33 28.38
C SER A 139 11.26 38.54 29.31
N ARG A 140 12.25 37.88 28.69
CA ARG A 140 13.37 37.10 29.26
C ARG A 140 13.09 35.73 29.90
N ALA A 141 13.54 34.69 29.19
CA ALA A 141 14.63 33.81 29.65
C ALA A 141 15.55 33.62 28.42
N GLU A 142 16.73 34.25 28.38
CA GLU A 142 18.04 33.71 28.80
C GLU A 142 18.65 32.68 27.82
N LEU A 143 19.81 33.06 27.28
CA LEU A 143 20.73 32.25 26.48
C LEU A 143 22.15 32.64 26.91
N CYS A 144 23.02 31.66 27.15
CA CYS A 144 24.42 31.90 27.50
C CYS A 144 25.33 31.63 26.30
N GLU A 145 26.20 32.58 25.96
CA GLU A 145 27.57 32.28 25.55
C GLU A 145 28.47 33.53 25.68
N PHE A 146 29.79 33.30 25.79
CA PHE A 146 30.79 34.33 26.14
C PHE A 146 31.44 34.97 24.90
N ALA A 147 31.68 36.28 24.95
CA ALA A 147 32.62 36.97 24.06
C ALA A 147 33.36 38.11 24.78
N GLY A 148 34.67 38.24 24.52
CA GLY A 148 35.53 39.29 25.08
C GLY A 148 35.37 40.66 24.40
N PRO A 149 35.83 41.76 25.02
CA PRO A 149 35.34 43.10 24.67
C PRO A 149 36.16 43.88 23.62
N ALA A 150 35.40 44.53 22.73
CA ALA A 150 35.57 45.90 22.23
C ALA A 150 36.86 46.37 21.53
N ARG A 151 36.67 46.94 20.33
CA ARG A 151 36.84 48.40 20.13
C ARG A 151 35.94 48.92 18.99
N LEU A 152 35.63 50.22 19.03
CA LEU A 152 34.64 50.89 18.20
C LEU A 152 35.26 52.13 17.52
N ALA A 153 34.94 52.38 16.26
CA ALA A 153 35.17 53.66 15.59
C ALA A 153 34.08 53.91 14.52
N LEU A 154 33.50 55.11 14.52
CA LEU A 154 32.46 55.53 13.56
C LEU A 154 33.06 56.32 12.39
N ALA A 155 32.45 56.19 11.21
CA ALA A 155 32.42 57.25 10.20
C ALA A 155 31.08 57.23 9.44
N LEU A 156 30.31 58.31 9.52
CA LEU A 156 29.01 58.48 8.84
C LEU A 156 29.16 59.33 7.57
N ARG A 157 28.45 59.00 6.46
CA ARG A 157 28.06 59.97 5.41
C ARG A 157 26.97 59.46 4.43
N ARG A 158 25.73 59.92 4.69
CA ARG A 158 24.65 60.39 3.78
C ARG A 158 24.40 59.70 2.41
N CYS A 159 23.14 59.26 2.20
CA CYS A 159 22.48 59.14 0.88
C CYS A 159 22.10 60.53 0.30
N PRO A 160 21.80 60.68 -1.01
CA PRO A 160 20.43 60.44 -1.55
C PRO A 160 20.39 59.76 -2.96
N PRO A 161 19.18 59.49 -3.54
CA PRO A 161 18.98 58.69 -4.78
C PRO A 161 18.54 59.55 -6.01
N PRO A 162 17.79 59.03 -7.01
CA PRO A 162 18.18 58.10 -8.08
C PRO A 162 17.94 58.66 -9.51
N ARG A 163 18.40 57.96 -10.57
CA ARG A 163 17.89 58.13 -11.96
C ARG A 163 17.82 56.82 -12.74
N GLN A 164 16.83 56.75 -13.64
CA GLN A 164 16.65 55.70 -14.65
C GLN A 164 17.29 56.13 -15.99
N GLN A 165 17.63 55.17 -16.86
CA GLN A 165 17.22 55.22 -18.26
C GLN A 165 17.36 53.86 -18.97
N LEU A 166 16.56 53.65 -20.02
CA LEU A 166 16.62 52.49 -20.92
C LEU A 166 17.61 52.77 -22.07
N ALA A 167 18.16 51.70 -22.63
CA ALA A 167 18.47 51.62 -24.05
C ALA A 167 18.22 50.18 -24.54
N LEU A 168 17.38 50.00 -25.56
CA LEU A 168 17.34 48.76 -26.35
C LEU A 168 18.44 48.84 -27.41
N LEU A 169 18.95 47.67 -27.82
CA LEU A 169 19.56 47.50 -29.14
C LEU A 169 18.97 46.25 -29.80
N VAL A 170 18.56 46.41 -31.06
CA VAL A 170 17.96 45.37 -31.89
C VAL A 170 19.04 44.79 -32.81
N SER A 171 18.96 43.49 -33.08
CA SER A 171 19.71 42.84 -34.15
C SER A 171 18.72 42.04 -35.02
N THR A 172 18.85 42.16 -36.34
CA THR A 172 18.00 41.51 -37.34
C THR A 172 18.85 40.66 -38.28
N SER A 173 18.25 39.61 -38.86
CA SER A 173 18.79 38.94 -40.04
C SER A 173 17.68 38.19 -40.80
N ASP A 174 17.28 38.72 -41.95
CA ASP A 174 16.30 38.10 -42.85
C ASP A 174 16.92 37.17 -43.90
N ARG A 175 16.16 36.13 -44.30
CA ARG A 175 16.11 35.43 -45.62
C ARG A 175 14.97 34.40 -45.52
N VAL A 176 13.91 34.33 -46.34
CA VAL A 176 13.72 34.56 -47.79
C VAL A 176 14.53 33.54 -48.62
N SER A 177 13.96 32.63 -49.44
CA SER A 177 12.56 32.21 -49.75
C SER A 177 12.60 30.73 -50.26
N GLN A 178 11.59 30.00 -50.76
CA GLN A 178 10.13 30.14 -51.07
C GLN A 178 9.52 28.70 -50.98
N GLY A 179 8.30 28.30 -51.40
CA GLY A 179 7.17 28.93 -52.10
C GLY A 179 5.92 28.01 -52.11
N CYS A 180 4.79 28.44 -52.67
CA CYS A 180 3.44 27.87 -52.41
C CYS A 180 2.81 27.07 -53.57
N VAL A 181 1.92 26.11 -53.26
CA VAL A 181 0.65 25.81 -54.00
C VAL A 181 -0.42 25.37 -52.99
N LYS A 182 -1.67 25.86 -53.10
CA LYS A 182 -2.85 25.50 -52.25
C LYS A 182 -4.17 26.12 -52.80
N PRO A 183 -5.32 25.96 -52.11
CA PRO A 183 -6.45 25.03 -52.35
C PRO A 183 -7.36 25.59 -53.48
N PRO A 184 -8.65 26.01 -53.37
CA PRO A 184 -9.88 25.60 -52.64
C PRO A 184 -10.88 24.87 -53.59
N PRO A 185 -12.21 24.78 -53.37
CA PRO A 185 -13.08 24.94 -52.18
C PRO A 185 -13.70 23.56 -51.77
N SER A 186 -14.83 23.35 -51.08
CA SER A 186 -15.90 24.15 -50.39
C SER A 186 -16.47 23.24 -49.26
N ASP A 187 -17.43 23.57 -48.37
CA ASP A 187 -18.21 24.76 -47.95
C ASP A 187 -18.58 24.53 -46.45
N CYS A 188 -18.80 25.51 -45.55
CA CYS A 188 -19.89 26.51 -45.40
C CYS A 188 -21.27 25.89 -45.05
N GLN A 189 -22.04 26.38 -44.06
CA GLN A 189 -22.01 27.62 -43.24
C GLN A 189 -21.99 27.27 -41.71
N VAL A 190 -21.51 28.05 -40.72
CA VAL A 190 -21.66 29.49 -40.34
C VAL A 190 -23.13 29.82 -39.96
N VAL A 191 -23.55 30.50 -38.87
CA VAL A 191 -23.10 31.66 -38.05
C VAL A 191 -23.42 31.37 -36.54
N GLY A 192 -22.82 31.94 -35.48
CA GLY A 192 -21.66 32.83 -35.31
C GLY A 192 -21.57 33.43 -33.88
N THR A 193 -20.44 34.09 -33.56
CA THR A 193 -20.12 34.75 -32.26
C THR A 193 -20.34 36.28 -32.33
N PRO A 194 -20.40 37.03 -31.20
CA PRO A 194 -19.17 37.64 -30.59
C PRO A 194 -19.25 37.77 -29.04
N ALA A 195 -18.26 38.25 -28.28
CA ALA A 195 -16.78 38.26 -28.34
C ALA A 195 -16.22 38.79 -26.99
N GLY A 196 -14.91 38.67 -26.71
CA GLY A 196 -14.23 39.54 -25.73
C GLY A 196 -13.30 38.87 -24.71
N SER A 197 -12.02 38.74 -25.05
CA SER A 197 -10.91 38.37 -24.15
C SER A 197 -9.87 39.52 -24.11
N PRO A 198 -8.73 39.46 -23.37
CA PRO A 198 -8.36 38.65 -22.19
C PRO A 198 -7.82 39.55 -21.02
N ARG A 199 -7.34 38.97 -19.91
CA ARG A 199 -6.10 39.46 -19.23
C ARG A 199 -5.48 38.53 -18.16
N LEU A 200 -4.15 38.46 -18.25
CA LEU A 200 -3.08 38.17 -17.27
C LEU A 200 -3.33 37.32 -16.01
N TRP A 201 -2.41 36.37 -15.82
CA TRP A 201 -1.96 35.87 -14.52
C TRP A 201 -1.23 36.96 -13.72
N LEU A 202 -1.37 36.93 -12.39
CA LEU A 202 -0.35 37.38 -11.45
C LEU A 202 -0.52 36.63 -10.12
N SER A 203 0.59 36.14 -9.57
CA SER A 203 0.60 35.30 -8.36
C SER A 203 0.50 36.10 -7.07
N LEU A 204 -0.27 35.62 -6.08
CA LEU A 204 0.01 35.87 -4.67
C LEU A 204 -0.56 34.76 -3.78
N SER A 205 0.19 34.45 -2.71
CA SER A 205 -0.11 33.52 -1.62
C SER A 205 0.89 33.82 -0.50
N PRO A 206 0.65 33.46 0.78
CA PRO A 206 -0.38 32.52 1.26
C PRO A 206 -1.39 33.14 2.25
N GLY A 207 -2.48 32.41 2.52
CA GLY A 207 -3.40 32.67 3.62
C GLY A 207 -4.00 31.36 4.13
N VAL A 208 -3.57 30.89 5.30
CA VAL A 208 -4.10 29.66 5.93
C VAL A 208 -5.43 29.98 6.59
N CYS A 209 -6.53 29.43 6.08
CA CYS A 209 -7.87 29.62 6.63
C CYS A 209 -8.41 28.31 7.23
N LEU A 210 -8.54 28.24 8.56
CA LEU A 210 -9.21 27.12 9.22
C LEU A 210 -10.73 27.29 9.15
N PHE A 211 -11.40 26.43 8.40
CA PHE A 211 -12.86 26.32 8.45
C PHE A 211 -13.30 25.53 9.69
N GLN A 212 -13.84 26.24 10.69
CA GLN A 212 -14.65 25.64 11.75
C GLN A 212 -16.12 25.62 11.32
N ASN A 213 -16.63 24.45 10.93
CA ASN A 213 -18.06 24.28 10.63
C ASN A 213 -18.88 24.21 11.93
N VAL A 214 -19.51 25.33 12.30
CA VAL A 214 -20.48 25.38 13.40
C VAL A 214 -21.89 25.15 12.85
N MET A 215 -22.33 23.88 12.86
CA MET A 215 -23.72 23.53 12.60
C MET A 215 -24.61 24.00 13.75
N ARG A 216 -25.42 25.03 13.51
CA ARG A 216 -26.38 25.57 14.48
C ARG A 216 -27.70 24.81 14.35
N VAL A 217 -28.05 24.01 15.36
CA VAL A 217 -29.35 23.34 15.44
C VAL A 217 -30.24 24.12 16.41
N GLU A 218 -31.34 24.66 15.90
CA GLU A 218 -32.38 25.26 16.72
C GLU A 218 -33.31 24.17 17.27
N THR A 219 -33.67 24.27 18.55
CA THR A 219 -34.60 23.34 19.21
C THR A 219 -35.69 24.13 19.91
N ASP A 220 -36.91 24.06 19.37
CA ASP A 220 -38.08 24.72 19.92
C ASP A 220 -38.54 24.06 21.25
N ARG A 221 -39.35 24.76 22.05
CA ARG A 221 -39.72 24.39 23.43
C ARG A 221 -41.14 24.80 23.82
N THR A 222 -42.00 23.81 24.04
CA THR A 222 -43.26 24.00 24.78
C THR A 222 -43.52 22.86 25.79
N ALA A 223 -43.92 23.29 27.01
CA ALA A 223 -44.76 22.66 28.06
C ALA A 223 -44.53 21.17 28.48
N ARG A 224 -44.27 20.80 29.76
CA ARG A 224 -45.13 20.86 30.98
C ARG A 224 -46.42 20.00 30.84
N SER A 225 -46.86 19.17 31.81
CA SER A 225 -46.68 19.19 33.29
C SER A 225 -47.21 17.92 34.03
N PHE A 226 -46.64 17.56 35.21
CA PHE A 226 -47.25 16.84 36.38
C PHE A 226 -47.73 15.36 36.16
N TRP A 227 -47.90 14.42 37.13
CA TRP A 227 -47.54 14.13 38.57
C TRP A 227 -47.93 12.61 38.83
N PRO A 228 -47.77 11.94 40.00
CA PRO A 228 -46.67 11.86 40.99
C PRO A 228 -46.20 10.42 41.39
N LEU A 229 -45.18 10.41 42.25
CA LEU A 229 -44.70 9.42 43.25
C LEU A 229 -45.54 8.18 43.66
N HIS A 230 -44.81 7.11 43.97
CA HIS A 230 -45.06 6.22 45.11
C HIS A 230 -43.74 5.94 45.87
N SER A 231 -43.85 5.51 47.14
CA SER A 231 -42.73 5.44 48.10
C SER A 231 -42.75 4.16 48.93
N ALA A 232 -41.57 3.61 49.23
CA ALA A 232 -41.35 2.65 50.31
C ALA A 232 -39.94 2.83 50.90
N SER A 233 -39.77 2.52 52.17
CA SER A 233 -38.51 2.59 52.92
C SER A 233 -38.17 1.21 53.50
N ASP A 234 -36.92 0.99 53.91
CA ASP A 234 -36.59 0.74 55.33
C ASP A 234 -35.17 0.20 55.59
N SER A 235 -34.65 0.58 56.76
CA SER A 235 -33.61 -0.11 57.54
C SER A 235 -32.15 -0.16 57.03
N ALA A 236 -31.24 -0.31 58.00
CA ALA A 236 -29.79 -0.44 57.88
C ALA A 236 -29.35 -1.68 58.73
N PRO A 237 -28.08 -2.13 58.83
CA PRO A 237 -26.89 -1.29 59.10
C PRO A 237 -25.62 -1.62 58.29
N SER A 238 -24.56 -0.88 58.59
CA SER A 238 -23.20 -0.98 58.02
C SER A 238 -22.40 -2.18 58.55
N THR A 239 -21.54 -2.77 57.70
CA THR A 239 -20.06 -2.82 57.89
C THR A 239 -19.36 -3.52 56.72
N TRP A 240 -18.67 -2.77 55.86
CA TRP A 240 -17.60 -3.24 54.96
C TRP A 240 -16.55 -2.12 54.83
N PRO A 241 -15.25 -2.43 54.65
CA PRO A 241 -14.20 -1.41 54.58
C PRO A 241 -14.30 -0.57 53.29
N PRO A 242 -13.79 0.67 53.29
CA PRO A 242 -13.80 1.53 52.11
C PRO A 242 -12.83 0.98 51.04
N VAL A 243 -13.36 0.29 50.04
CA VAL A 243 -12.61 -0.06 48.83
C VAL A 243 -12.24 1.24 48.12
N SER A 244 -10.94 1.49 47.95
CA SER A 244 -10.42 2.72 47.33
C SER A 244 -10.82 2.82 45.86
N VAL A 245 -11.69 3.78 45.53
CA VAL A 245 -12.25 4.00 44.18
C VAL A 245 -11.26 4.75 43.26
N ASP A 246 -10.00 4.32 43.23
CA ASP A 246 -8.91 4.94 42.45
C ASP A 246 -8.07 3.89 41.67
N CYS A 247 -8.54 2.64 41.62
CA CYS A 247 -7.85 1.53 40.91
C CYS A 247 -8.66 0.91 39.75
N LEU A 248 -9.93 1.31 39.56
CA LEU A 248 -10.79 0.82 38.47
C LEU A 248 -10.88 1.82 37.30
N ASP A 249 -11.20 3.10 37.58
CA ASP A 249 -11.39 4.12 36.54
C ASP A 249 -10.16 4.39 35.66
N ARG A 250 -8.94 4.07 36.15
CA ARG A 250 -7.69 4.24 35.39
C ARG A 250 -7.42 3.13 34.37
N LEU A 251 -8.13 1.99 34.45
CA LEU A 251 -7.88 0.85 33.55
C LEU A 251 -8.77 0.84 32.28
N VAL A 252 -9.86 1.61 32.27
CA VAL A 252 -10.93 1.56 31.25
C VAL A 252 -10.71 2.55 30.09
N ILE A 253 -9.75 3.46 30.19
CA ILE A 253 -9.52 4.52 29.17
C ILE A 253 -8.63 4.03 27.99
N PHE A 254 -8.02 2.84 28.09
CA PHE A 254 -7.11 2.32 27.06
C PHE A 254 -7.78 1.30 26.13
N ARG A 255 -7.55 1.48 24.81
CA ARG A 255 -7.49 0.47 23.71
C ARG A 255 -8.56 0.45 22.62
N ALA A 256 -9.75 1.04 22.80
CA ALA A 256 -10.48 1.58 21.62
C ALA A 256 -9.65 2.66 20.90
N SER A 257 -8.78 3.31 21.67
CA SER A 257 -7.83 4.31 21.23
C SER A 257 -6.97 3.88 20.04
N THR A 258 -6.72 2.58 19.85
CA THR A 258 -5.89 2.02 18.77
C THR A 258 -6.53 2.11 17.38
N PHE A 259 -7.87 2.06 17.30
CA PHE A 259 -8.62 2.22 16.05
C PHE A 259 -9.09 3.66 15.81
N ILE A 260 -9.34 4.42 16.90
CA ILE A 260 -9.88 5.79 16.84
C ILE A 260 -8.78 6.83 16.64
N ASN A 261 -7.64 6.70 17.34
CA ASN A 261 -6.53 7.64 17.20
C ASN A 261 -5.58 7.18 16.10
N ARG A 262 -5.02 8.14 15.36
CA ARG A 262 -4.04 7.88 14.30
C ARG A 262 -2.67 8.42 14.76
N PRO A 263 -1.96 7.71 15.66
CA PRO A 263 -0.76 8.23 16.31
C PRO A 263 0.35 8.51 15.30
N ALA A 264 1.14 9.55 15.59
CA ALA A 264 2.33 9.86 14.81
C ALA A 264 3.49 8.94 15.23
N LEU A 265 3.48 7.69 14.74
CA LEU A 265 4.32 6.59 15.25
C LEU A 265 5.82 6.90 15.37
N GLY A 266 6.36 7.76 14.51
CA GLY A 266 7.78 8.14 14.54
C GLY A 266 8.18 9.10 15.68
N ILE A 267 7.22 9.62 16.46
CA ILE A 267 7.45 10.51 17.61
C ILE A 267 6.59 10.16 18.84
N LEU A 268 5.40 9.58 18.64
CA LEU A 268 4.43 9.24 19.68
C LEU A 268 3.86 7.82 19.44
N PRO A 269 4.69 6.76 19.51
CA PRO A 269 4.22 5.38 19.44
C PRO A 269 3.39 5.01 20.69
N PRO A 270 2.38 4.13 20.58
CA PRO A 270 1.70 3.59 21.75
C PRO A 270 2.62 2.65 22.55
N GLU A 271 2.36 2.54 23.85
CA GLU A 271 3.13 1.72 24.82
C GLU A 271 3.42 0.29 24.31
N ASN A 272 2.43 -0.38 23.72
CA ASN A 272 2.54 -1.75 23.24
C ASN A 272 3.14 -1.89 21.82
N PHE A 273 3.63 -0.81 21.20
CA PHE A 273 4.05 -0.81 19.79
C PHE A 273 5.17 -1.83 19.52
N VAL A 274 6.22 -1.82 20.34
CA VAL A 274 7.37 -2.73 20.17
C VAL A 274 6.96 -4.18 20.40
N GLU A 275 6.11 -4.46 21.38
CA GLU A 275 5.64 -5.83 21.65
C GLU A 275 4.75 -6.34 20.51
N LYS A 276 3.84 -5.51 19.99
CA LYS A 276 3.01 -5.92 18.85
C LYS A 276 3.85 -6.13 17.58
N LEU A 277 4.99 -5.45 17.44
CA LEU A 277 5.99 -5.76 16.39
C LEU A 277 6.73 -7.09 16.65
N ARG A 278 7.00 -7.47 17.91
CA ARG A 278 7.56 -8.78 18.28
C ARG A 278 6.61 -9.91 17.93
N GLU A 279 5.35 -9.81 18.36
CA GLU A 279 4.30 -10.79 18.06
C GLU A 279 4.05 -10.97 16.56
N SER A 280 4.16 -9.88 15.79
CA SER A 280 3.91 -9.87 14.34
C SER A 280 5.19 -9.93 13.51
N LEU A 281 5.62 -8.79 12.95
CA LEU A 281 6.64 -8.68 11.91
C LEU A 281 8.01 -9.25 12.33
N LEU A 282 8.50 -8.95 13.53
CA LEU A 282 9.81 -9.44 13.96
C LEU A 282 9.82 -10.96 14.20
N SER A 283 8.66 -11.60 14.43
CA SER A 283 8.54 -13.07 14.49
C SER A 283 8.66 -13.76 13.12
N VAL A 284 8.81 -12.99 12.04
CA VAL A 284 8.99 -13.44 10.65
C VAL A 284 10.08 -12.63 9.93
N ALA A 285 11.06 -12.09 10.65
CA ALA A 285 12.14 -11.30 10.06
C ALA A 285 13.02 -12.14 9.09
N PRO A 286 13.36 -11.63 7.88
CA PRO A 286 14.27 -12.32 6.95
C PRO A 286 15.69 -12.51 7.50
N ARG A 287 16.42 -13.51 6.96
CA ARG A 287 17.83 -13.76 7.34
C ARG A 287 18.68 -12.51 7.10
N GLY A 288 19.53 -12.17 8.07
CA GLY A 288 20.43 -11.01 8.03
C GLY A 288 19.79 -9.64 8.30
N MET A 289 18.46 -9.52 8.38
CA MET A 289 17.78 -8.23 8.49
C MET A 289 17.32 -7.92 9.93
N SER A 290 18.20 -7.28 10.72
CA SER A 290 17.91 -6.91 12.12
C SER A 290 17.01 -5.67 12.28
N GLN A 291 16.81 -4.89 11.23
CA GLN A 291 16.08 -3.62 11.28
C GLN A 291 14.74 -3.69 10.55
N LEU A 292 13.77 -2.90 11.01
CA LEU A 292 12.40 -2.83 10.48
C LEU A 292 11.88 -1.40 10.53
N ILE A 293 11.28 -0.93 9.44
CA ILE A 293 10.54 0.34 9.37
C ILE A 293 9.15 0.08 8.76
N THR A 294 8.08 0.46 9.47
CA THR A 294 6.69 0.31 9.01
C THR A 294 6.22 1.48 8.12
N MET A 295 5.31 1.17 7.21
CA MET A 295 4.75 2.07 6.18
C MET A 295 3.27 1.75 5.95
N ALA A 296 2.54 2.62 5.23
CA ALA A 296 1.10 2.43 5.03
C ALA A 296 0.72 1.53 3.84
N CYS A 297 1.56 1.44 2.81
CA CYS A 297 1.30 0.64 1.60
C CYS A 297 2.60 0.29 0.86
N GLY A 298 2.51 -0.60 -0.14
CA GLY A 298 3.69 -1.08 -0.89
C GLY A 298 4.48 0.04 -1.59
N SER A 299 3.79 0.99 -2.22
CA SER A 299 4.45 2.14 -2.86
C SER A 299 5.33 2.91 -1.87
N CYS A 300 4.80 3.31 -0.70
CA CYS A 300 5.61 4.05 0.27
C CYS A 300 6.63 3.19 1.03
N SER A 301 6.48 1.86 1.04
CA SER A 301 7.57 0.93 1.40
C SER A 301 8.73 1.04 0.41
N ASN A 302 8.46 0.90 -0.89
CA ASN A 302 9.47 0.96 -1.95
C ASN A 302 10.12 2.36 -2.06
N GLU A 303 9.36 3.46 -2.03
CA GLU A 303 9.94 4.83 -2.02
C GLU A 303 10.91 5.06 -0.86
N ASN A 304 10.59 4.56 0.35
CA ASN A 304 11.46 4.73 1.51
C ASN A 304 12.63 3.73 1.50
N ALA A 305 12.49 2.55 0.92
CA ALA A 305 13.60 1.65 0.63
C ALA A 305 14.60 2.29 -0.36
N PHE A 306 14.12 2.89 -1.47
CA PHE A 306 14.98 3.63 -2.41
C PHE A 306 15.75 4.76 -1.71
N LYS A 307 15.07 5.61 -0.92
CA LYS A 307 15.75 6.65 -0.12
C LYS A 307 16.78 6.06 0.84
N THR A 308 16.48 4.96 1.51
CA THR A 308 17.40 4.29 2.45
C THR A 308 18.65 3.81 1.71
N ILE A 309 18.49 3.22 0.52
CA ILE A 309 19.58 2.79 -0.35
C ILE A 309 20.43 3.98 -0.85
N PHE A 310 19.82 5.07 -1.32
CA PHE A 310 20.54 6.28 -1.72
C PHE A 310 21.31 6.91 -0.55
N MET A 311 20.73 6.88 0.65
CA MET A 311 21.36 7.39 1.88
C MET A 311 22.57 6.54 2.29
N TRP A 312 22.45 5.21 2.27
CA TRP A 312 23.57 4.28 2.48
C TRP A 312 24.68 4.49 1.44
N TYR A 313 24.33 4.61 0.15
CA TYR A 313 25.32 4.79 -0.91
C TYR A 313 26.08 6.13 -0.78
N ARG A 314 25.40 7.25 -0.47
CA ARG A 314 26.10 8.51 -0.11
C ARG A 314 26.95 8.36 1.15
N SER A 315 26.52 7.58 2.14
CA SER A 315 27.31 7.33 3.34
C SER A 315 28.60 6.57 3.02
N LYS A 316 28.57 5.62 2.06
CA LYS A 316 29.78 4.93 1.57
C LYS A 316 30.73 5.86 0.82
N GLU A 317 30.22 6.70 -0.08
CA GLU A 317 31.05 7.66 -0.83
C GLU A 317 31.68 8.75 0.05
N ARG A 318 30.94 9.22 1.07
CA ARG A 318 31.38 10.33 1.94
C ARG A 318 32.17 9.85 3.17
N GLY A 319 32.01 8.59 3.56
CA GLY A 319 32.56 8.04 4.81
C GLY A 319 32.02 8.78 6.04
N GLN A 320 32.84 8.88 7.08
CA GLN A 320 32.49 9.52 8.35
C GLN A 320 32.38 11.06 8.31
N ARG A 321 32.44 11.69 7.12
CA ARG A 321 32.38 13.16 7.01
C ARG A 321 30.93 13.66 7.14
N SER A 322 30.76 14.79 7.82
CA SER A 322 29.52 15.56 7.87
C SER A 322 29.03 15.98 6.47
N PHE A 323 27.77 16.40 6.38
CA PHE A 323 27.25 17.06 5.18
C PHE A 323 28.07 18.32 4.88
N SER A 324 28.45 18.53 3.61
CA SER A 324 29.07 19.80 3.21
C SER A 324 28.01 20.91 3.19
N LYS A 325 28.43 22.18 3.33
CA LYS A 325 27.51 23.31 3.16
C LYS A 325 26.85 23.29 1.78
N GLU A 326 27.62 22.97 0.74
CA GLU A 326 27.12 22.86 -0.63
C GLU A 326 26.05 21.77 -0.77
N GLU A 327 26.21 20.59 -0.13
CA GLU A 327 25.18 19.55 -0.10
C GLU A 327 23.89 20.03 0.57
N LEU A 328 23.99 20.81 1.65
CA LEU A 328 22.84 21.36 2.39
C LEU A 328 22.12 22.47 1.62
N ASP A 329 22.87 23.38 1.00
CA ASP A 329 22.32 24.50 0.23
C ASP A 329 21.67 24.00 -1.07
N THR A 330 22.30 23.05 -1.78
CA THR A 330 21.80 22.55 -3.08
C THR A 330 20.66 21.53 -2.97
N CYS A 331 20.58 20.73 -1.90
CA CYS A 331 19.47 19.78 -1.75
C CYS A 331 18.10 20.47 -1.58
N MET A 332 18.09 21.69 -1.05
CA MET A 332 16.87 22.49 -0.86
C MET A 332 16.29 23.05 -2.18
N ILE A 333 17.07 23.00 -3.27
CA ILE A 333 16.69 23.49 -4.61
C ILE A 333 16.74 22.39 -5.69
N ASN A 334 16.72 21.12 -5.28
CA ASN A 334 16.77 19.94 -6.15
C ASN A 334 18.02 19.84 -7.05
N GLN A 335 19.19 20.33 -6.58
CA GLN A 335 20.44 20.32 -7.35
C GLN A 335 21.52 19.45 -6.72
N ALA A 336 22.45 18.96 -7.55
CA ALA A 336 23.68 18.32 -7.10
C ALA A 336 24.63 19.37 -6.47
N PRO A 337 25.51 18.99 -5.51
CA PRO A 337 25.74 17.63 -5.00
C PRO A 337 24.72 17.15 -3.96
N GLY A 338 23.86 18.02 -3.42
CA GLY A 338 22.89 17.68 -2.39
C GLY A 338 21.82 16.66 -2.82
N CYS A 339 21.35 16.77 -4.06
CA CYS A 339 20.56 15.76 -4.76
C CYS A 339 21.46 14.99 -5.73
N PRO A 340 21.94 13.77 -5.40
CA PRO A 340 22.76 12.97 -6.29
C PRO A 340 21.92 12.36 -7.42
N ASP A 341 22.47 12.36 -8.64
CA ASP A 341 21.86 11.76 -9.84
C ASP A 341 22.03 10.21 -9.84
N TYR A 342 21.61 9.56 -8.76
CA TYR A 342 21.67 8.10 -8.63
C TYR A 342 20.52 7.41 -9.36
N SER A 343 20.70 6.10 -9.61
CA SER A 343 19.67 5.24 -10.20
C SER A 343 19.40 3.98 -9.37
N ILE A 344 18.19 3.44 -9.55
CA ILE A 344 17.82 2.09 -9.13
C ILE A 344 17.62 1.26 -10.41
N LEU A 345 18.33 0.15 -10.55
CA LEU A 345 18.09 -0.79 -11.64
C LEU A 345 16.80 -1.56 -11.39
N SER A 346 15.99 -1.70 -12.43
CA SER A 346 14.70 -2.39 -12.39
C SER A 346 14.55 -3.31 -13.61
N PHE A 347 13.50 -4.14 -13.63
CA PHE A 347 13.30 -5.15 -14.68
C PHE A 347 12.06 -4.88 -15.52
N MET A 348 12.15 -5.14 -16.83
CA MET A 348 11.01 -5.14 -17.74
C MET A 348 9.92 -6.09 -17.21
N GLY A 349 8.65 -5.67 -17.27
CA GLY A 349 7.51 -6.39 -16.69
C GLY A 349 7.21 -6.10 -15.21
N ALA A 350 8.16 -5.59 -14.42
CA ALA A 350 8.00 -5.42 -12.97
C ALA A 350 6.91 -4.42 -12.55
N PHE A 351 6.38 -4.55 -11.34
CA PHE A 351 5.44 -3.61 -10.74
C PHE A 351 5.73 -3.33 -9.26
N HIS A 352 6.28 -2.15 -8.99
CA HIS A 352 6.72 -1.70 -7.66
C HIS A 352 5.85 -0.58 -7.07
N GLY A 353 4.86 -0.08 -7.81
CA GLY A 353 3.88 0.90 -7.33
C GLY A 353 3.52 1.97 -8.37
N ARG A 354 2.88 3.06 -7.91
CA ARG A 354 2.38 4.14 -8.78
C ARG A 354 2.74 5.56 -8.34
N THR A 355 3.47 5.73 -7.24
CA THR A 355 4.18 6.99 -6.91
C THR A 355 5.41 7.12 -7.81
N MET A 356 5.93 8.33 -8.05
CA MET A 356 6.85 8.58 -9.17
C MET A 356 8.15 7.76 -9.17
N GLY A 357 8.77 7.47 -8.01
CA GLY A 357 9.96 6.62 -7.94
C GLY A 357 9.65 5.14 -8.17
N CYS A 358 8.56 4.66 -7.58
CA CYS A 358 8.01 3.33 -7.82
C CYS A 358 7.54 3.14 -9.28
N LEU A 359 7.08 4.20 -9.91
CA LEU A 359 6.60 4.18 -11.28
C LEU A 359 7.77 4.21 -12.29
N ALA A 360 8.86 4.91 -11.98
CA ALA A 360 10.09 4.83 -12.77
C ALA A 360 10.65 3.40 -12.82
N THR A 361 10.55 2.63 -11.73
CA THR A 361 10.96 1.22 -11.63
C THR A 361 9.90 0.21 -12.09
N THR A 362 8.66 0.64 -12.35
CA THR A 362 7.56 -0.21 -12.83
C THR A 362 7.51 -0.24 -14.36
N HIS A 363 7.41 -1.43 -14.97
CA HIS A 363 7.43 -1.60 -16.44
C HIS A 363 6.38 -2.63 -16.91
N SER A 364 5.24 -2.69 -16.23
CA SER A 364 4.23 -3.75 -16.40
C SER A 364 3.23 -3.56 -17.55
N LYS A 365 2.75 -2.31 -17.77
CA LYS A 365 1.71 -1.95 -18.76
C LYS A 365 1.82 -0.48 -19.16
N ALA A 366 1.63 -0.16 -20.44
CA ALA A 366 1.76 1.21 -20.95
C ALA A 366 0.79 2.21 -20.27
N ILE A 367 -0.46 1.80 -20.03
CA ILE A 367 -1.50 2.61 -19.35
C ILE A 367 -1.17 2.95 -17.89
N HIS A 368 -0.16 2.33 -17.28
CA HIS A 368 0.35 2.75 -15.96
C HIS A 368 1.38 3.88 -16.05
N LYS A 369 2.02 4.06 -17.21
CA LYS A 369 3.28 4.82 -17.41
C LYS A 369 3.15 6.04 -18.31
N ILE A 370 2.18 6.04 -19.23
CA ILE A 370 1.96 7.14 -20.18
C ILE A 370 1.65 8.46 -19.45
N ASP A 371 2.06 9.58 -20.04
CA ASP A 371 1.88 10.96 -19.55
C ASP A 371 2.50 11.33 -18.19
N ILE A 372 3.16 10.40 -17.48
CA ILE A 372 3.84 10.67 -16.20
C ILE A 372 5.36 10.84 -16.38
N PRO A 373 5.99 11.92 -15.87
CA PRO A 373 7.45 12.07 -15.87
C PRO A 373 8.17 10.94 -15.12
N SER A 374 9.31 10.50 -15.67
CA SER A 374 10.12 9.38 -15.17
C SER A 374 11.62 9.72 -15.16
N PHE A 375 12.40 8.97 -14.39
CA PHE A 375 13.87 9.08 -14.35
C PHE A 375 14.54 8.23 -15.45
N ASP A 376 15.72 8.67 -15.94
CA ASP A 376 16.64 7.84 -16.74
C ASP A 376 17.39 6.88 -15.80
N TRP A 377 16.74 5.77 -15.46
CA TRP A 377 17.29 4.67 -14.66
C TRP A 377 17.38 3.39 -15.52
N PRO A 378 18.31 2.46 -15.24
CA PRO A 378 18.49 1.27 -16.05
C PRO A 378 17.32 0.29 -15.90
N ILE A 379 16.93 -0.29 -17.04
CA ILE A 379 15.86 -1.29 -17.15
C ILE A 379 16.48 -2.53 -17.82
N ALA A 380 16.60 -3.62 -17.08
CA ALA A 380 17.11 -4.90 -17.57
C ALA A 380 15.95 -5.79 -18.09
N PRO A 381 16.22 -6.75 -18.99
CA PRO A 381 15.26 -7.81 -19.31
C PRO A 381 15.06 -8.72 -18.09
N PHE A 382 13.82 -9.16 -17.85
CA PHE A 382 13.54 -10.29 -16.96
C PHE A 382 13.45 -11.57 -17.80
N PRO A 383 13.97 -12.73 -17.35
CA PRO A 383 13.95 -13.97 -18.11
C PRO A 383 12.55 -14.39 -18.56
N ARG A 384 12.35 -14.65 -19.86
CA ARG A 384 11.08 -15.16 -20.39
C ARG A 384 11.12 -16.67 -20.64
N LEU A 385 11.00 -17.45 -19.55
CA LEU A 385 11.05 -18.92 -19.62
C LEU A 385 10.06 -19.53 -20.63
N LYS A 386 10.55 -20.53 -21.37
CA LYS A 386 9.79 -21.45 -22.22
C LYS A 386 9.28 -22.64 -21.39
N TYR A 387 8.15 -23.22 -21.80
CA TYR A 387 7.44 -24.28 -21.10
C TYR A 387 7.00 -25.38 -22.10
N PRO A 388 6.98 -26.68 -21.73
CA PRO A 388 7.36 -27.26 -20.43
C PRO A 388 8.82 -26.99 -20.02
N LEU A 389 9.09 -26.87 -18.73
CA LEU A 389 10.42 -26.45 -18.25
C LEU A 389 11.48 -27.52 -18.54
N GLU A 390 11.04 -28.77 -18.52
CA GLU A 390 11.79 -30.01 -18.73
C GLU A 390 12.25 -30.17 -20.19
N GLU A 391 11.54 -29.55 -21.14
CA GLU A 391 11.86 -29.58 -22.57
C GLU A 391 12.85 -28.48 -22.97
N PHE A 392 12.88 -27.35 -22.24
CA PHE A 392 13.61 -26.13 -22.61
C PHE A 392 14.71 -25.74 -21.61
N VAL A 393 15.29 -26.72 -20.90
CA VAL A 393 16.28 -26.47 -19.84
C VAL A 393 17.43 -25.57 -20.32
N LYS A 394 18.03 -25.87 -21.48
CA LYS A 394 19.19 -25.14 -22.01
C LYS A 394 18.82 -23.73 -22.49
N GLU A 395 17.69 -23.59 -23.15
CA GLU A 395 17.17 -22.30 -23.62
C GLU A 395 16.81 -21.38 -22.45
N ASN A 396 16.30 -21.95 -21.36
CA ASN A 396 16.00 -21.24 -20.13
C ASN A 396 17.29 -20.82 -19.40
N GLU A 397 18.28 -21.70 -19.27
CA GLU A 397 19.62 -21.37 -18.73
C GLU A 397 20.30 -20.25 -19.53
N GLN A 398 20.22 -20.29 -20.87
CA GLN A 398 20.79 -19.27 -21.75
C GLN A 398 20.08 -17.91 -21.64
N GLU A 399 18.75 -17.91 -21.55
CA GLU A 399 17.97 -16.69 -21.35
C GLU A 399 18.23 -16.05 -19.97
N GLU A 400 18.35 -16.87 -18.92
CA GLU A 400 18.72 -16.38 -17.59
C GLU A 400 20.15 -15.82 -17.55
N ALA A 401 21.11 -16.50 -18.19
CA ALA A 401 22.49 -16.00 -18.32
C ALA A 401 22.57 -14.66 -19.06
N ARG A 402 21.91 -14.54 -20.22
CA ARG A 402 21.82 -13.29 -21.00
C ARG A 402 21.24 -12.14 -20.17
N CYS A 403 20.17 -12.39 -19.42
CA CYS A 403 19.57 -11.38 -18.55
C CYS A 403 20.52 -10.93 -17.42
N LEU A 404 21.32 -11.84 -16.86
CA LEU A 404 22.33 -11.51 -15.83
C LEU A 404 23.49 -10.70 -16.40
N GLU A 405 23.98 -11.04 -17.60
CA GLU A 405 25.01 -10.28 -18.31
C GLU A 405 24.54 -8.84 -18.59
N GLU A 406 23.31 -8.66 -19.12
CA GLU A 406 22.75 -7.33 -19.37
C GLU A 406 22.53 -6.50 -18.09
N VAL A 407 22.26 -7.11 -16.93
CA VAL A 407 22.24 -6.41 -15.63
C VAL A 407 23.61 -5.86 -15.26
N GLU A 408 24.67 -6.67 -15.36
CA GLU A 408 26.03 -6.22 -15.06
C GLU A 408 26.50 -5.11 -16.03
N ASP A 409 26.21 -5.27 -17.32
CA ASP A 409 26.53 -4.28 -18.34
C ASP A 409 25.79 -2.95 -18.12
N LEU A 410 24.52 -3.00 -17.71
CA LEU A 410 23.74 -1.80 -17.35
C LEU A 410 24.32 -1.10 -16.12
N ILE A 411 24.78 -1.82 -15.09
CA ILE A 411 25.43 -1.23 -13.91
C ILE A 411 26.73 -0.50 -14.32
N VAL A 412 27.57 -1.12 -15.16
CA VAL A 412 28.80 -0.51 -15.68
C VAL A 412 28.50 0.71 -16.55
N LYS A 413 27.51 0.62 -17.45
CA LYS A 413 27.05 1.70 -18.34
C LYS A 413 26.51 2.90 -17.58
N TYR A 414 25.69 2.69 -16.55
CA TYR A 414 25.12 3.79 -15.76
C TYR A 414 26.14 4.42 -14.80
N ARG A 415 27.10 3.65 -14.26
CA ARG A 415 28.27 4.19 -13.56
C ARG A 415 29.14 5.07 -14.48
N LYS A 416 29.34 4.68 -15.75
CA LYS A 416 30.02 5.52 -16.77
C LYS A 416 29.23 6.79 -17.10
N LYS A 417 27.89 6.73 -17.21
CA LYS A 417 26.98 7.90 -17.35
C LYS A 417 27.02 8.89 -16.16
N LYS A 418 27.75 8.59 -15.07
CA LYS A 418 27.64 9.23 -13.73
C LYS A 418 26.30 9.02 -13.01
N LYS A 419 25.38 8.23 -13.59
CA LYS A 419 24.09 7.86 -13.03
C LYS A 419 24.16 6.60 -12.16
N THR A 420 25.10 6.58 -11.21
CA THR A 420 25.50 5.38 -10.45
C THR A 420 24.30 4.57 -9.92
N VAL A 421 24.27 3.27 -10.22
CA VAL A 421 23.26 2.34 -9.69
C VAL A 421 23.53 2.14 -8.19
N ALA A 422 22.67 2.71 -7.35
CA ALA A 422 22.78 2.59 -5.91
C ALA A 422 22.20 1.25 -5.39
N GLY A 423 21.21 0.72 -6.10
CA GLY A 423 20.60 -0.58 -5.81
C GLY A 423 19.84 -1.16 -7.00
N VAL A 424 19.41 -2.41 -6.84
CA VAL A 424 18.63 -3.19 -7.81
C VAL A 424 17.35 -3.65 -7.12
N ILE A 425 16.19 -3.41 -7.74
CA ILE A 425 14.88 -3.90 -7.25
C ILE A 425 14.35 -5.04 -8.12
N VAL A 426 13.80 -6.09 -7.50
CA VAL A 426 13.19 -7.24 -8.20
C VAL A 426 12.05 -7.88 -7.39
N GLU A 427 11.00 -8.35 -8.07
CA GLU A 427 9.98 -9.25 -7.50
C GLU A 427 10.48 -10.71 -7.61
N PRO A 428 10.35 -11.57 -6.57
CA PRO A 428 10.67 -13.00 -6.69
C PRO A 428 9.85 -13.76 -7.74
N ILE A 429 8.64 -13.28 -8.03
CA ILE A 429 7.81 -13.67 -9.18
C ILE A 429 7.11 -12.40 -9.66
N GLN A 430 7.38 -11.92 -10.88
CA GLN A 430 6.80 -10.66 -11.36
C GLN A 430 5.30 -10.79 -11.55
N SER A 431 4.51 -9.96 -10.87
CA SER A 431 3.06 -10.14 -10.81
C SER A 431 2.30 -9.48 -11.96
N GLU A 432 2.23 -8.15 -11.99
CA GLU A 432 1.34 -7.44 -12.93
C GLU A 432 1.79 -7.55 -14.39
N GLY A 433 3.09 -7.80 -14.60
CA GLY A 433 3.71 -8.07 -15.90
C GLY A 433 3.32 -9.41 -16.54
N GLY A 434 2.67 -10.31 -15.80
CA GLY A 434 2.18 -11.59 -16.35
C GLY A 434 2.70 -12.84 -15.65
N ASP A 435 2.86 -12.83 -14.32
CA ASP A 435 3.35 -13.98 -13.54
C ASP A 435 4.65 -14.58 -14.15
N ASN A 436 5.67 -13.74 -14.31
CA ASN A 436 6.97 -14.18 -14.83
C ASN A 436 7.80 -14.79 -13.70
N HIS A 437 8.16 -16.06 -13.86
CA HIS A 437 9.08 -16.80 -12.99
C HIS A 437 10.48 -16.81 -13.60
N ALA A 438 11.50 -16.86 -12.74
CA ALA A 438 12.87 -17.27 -13.05
C ALA A 438 13.30 -18.36 -12.04
N SER A 439 14.39 -19.06 -12.31
CA SER A 439 14.96 -20.06 -11.41
C SER A 439 15.49 -19.44 -10.12
N ASP A 440 15.56 -20.24 -9.05
CA ASP A 440 16.23 -19.82 -7.82
C ASP A 440 17.72 -19.51 -8.04
N ASP A 441 18.31 -20.04 -9.12
CA ASP A 441 19.72 -19.82 -9.46
C ASP A 441 19.96 -18.46 -10.12
N PHE A 442 19.03 -18.00 -10.96
CA PHE A 442 19.02 -16.62 -11.46
C PHE A 442 19.03 -15.62 -10.31
N PHE A 443 18.20 -15.82 -9.27
CA PHE A 443 18.16 -14.92 -8.12
C PHE A 443 19.44 -14.98 -7.27
N ARG A 444 20.06 -16.15 -7.09
CA ARG A 444 21.38 -16.28 -6.44
C ARG A 444 22.47 -15.53 -7.21
N LYS A 445 22.58 -15.74 -8.53
CA LYS A 445 23.54 -15.05 -9.39
C LYS A 445 23.30 -13.54 -9.43
N LEU A 446 22.05 -13.10 -9.49
CA LEU A 446 21.66 -11.69 -9.42
C LEU A 446 22.09 -11.06 -8.08
N ARG A 447 21.86 -11.76 -6.96
CA ARG A 447 22.33 -11.34 -5.64
C ARG A 447 23.85 -11.14 -5.63
N ASP A 448 24.60 -12.08 -6.19
CA ASP A 448 26.06 -11.97 -6.26
C ASP A 448 26.54 -10.80 -7.14
N ILE A 449 25.88 -10.53 -8.27
CA ILE A 449 26.14 -9.34 -9.10
C ILE A 449 25.90 -8.03 -8.31
N THR A 450 24.82 -7.94 -7.51
CA THR A 450 24.61 -6.74 -6.68
C THR A 450 25.75 -6.50 -5.71
N ARG A 451 26.21 -7.56 -5.01
CA ARG A 451 27.30 -7.51 -4.05
C ARG A 451 28.63 -7.14 -4.72
N LYS A 452 28.94 -7.78 -5.87
CA LYS A 452 30.12 -7.52 -6.72
C LYS A 452 30.26 -6.04 -7.10
N HIS A 453 29.15 -5.35 -7.39
CA HIS A 453 29.16 -3.94 -7.77
C HIS A 453 28.94 -2.96 -6.62
N GLY A 454 28.66 -3.44 -5.40
CA GLY A 454 28.33 -2.60 -4.25
C GLY A 454 26.96 -1.94 -4.33
N CYS A 455 26.05 -2.48 -5.14
CA CYS A 455 24.65 -2.07 -5.22
C CYS A 455 23.84 -2.79 -4.11
N ALA A 456 22.90 -2.11 -3.46
CA ALA A 456 22.00 -2.78 -2.52
C ALA A 456 20.97 -3.63 -3.28
N PHE A 457 20.69 -4.84 -2.82
CA PHE A 457 19.61 -5.67 -3.35
C PHE A 457 18.32 -5.44 -2.57
N LEU A 458 17.27 -5.02 -3.28
CA LEU A 458 15.94 -4.76 -2.77
C LEU A 458 14.97 -5.80 -3.34
N VAL A 459 14.46 -6.67 -2.49
CA VAL A 459 13.49 -7.70 -2.89
C VAL A 459 12.08 -7.22 -2.56
N ASP A 460 11.24 -7.11 -3.57
CA ASP A 460 9.85 -6.68 -3.44
C ASP A 460 8.93 -7.88 -3.21
N GLU A 461 8.56 -8.10 -1.95
CA GLU A 461 7.63 -9.15 -1.51
C GLU A 461 6.22 -8.59 -1.22
N VAL A 462 5.88 -7.42 -1.76
CA VAL A 462 4.54 -6.80 -1.67
C VAL A 462 3.43 -7.65 -2.33
N GLN A 463 3.75 -8.69 -3.11
CA GLN A 463 2.73 -9.64 -3.62
C GLN A 463 3.03 -11.12 -3.36
N THR A 464 4.29 -11.52 -3.26
CA THR A 464 4.74 -12.90 -3.01
C THR A 464 4.85 -13.25 -1.53
N GLY A 465 5.04 -12.25 -0.66
CA GLY A 465 5.16 -12.44 0.79
C GLY A 465 3.83 -12.74 1.49
N GLY A 466 3.92 -13.32 2.67
CA GLY A 466 2.77 -13.81 3.42
C GLY A 466 2.30 -15.19 2.96
N GLY A 467 3.22 -16.13 2.75
CA GLY A 467 2.94 -17.57 2.79
C GLY A 467 2.48 -18.27 1.49
N CYS A 468 2.00 -17.53 0.49
CA CYS A 468 1.30 -18.13 -0.67
C CYS A 468 2.17 -19.01 -1.57
N THR A 469 3.50 -18.93 -1.46
CA THR A 469 4.46 -19.78 -2.20
C THR A 469 4.86 -21.05 -1.47
N GLY A 470 4.25 -21.37 -0.31
CA GLY A 470 4.67 -22.47 0.56
C GLY A 470 5.84 -22.13 1.50
N LYS A 471 6.25 -20.86 1.53
CA LYS A 471 7.19 -20.26 2.49
C LYS A 471 6.69 -18.85 2.83
N PHE A 472 7.08 -18.31 3.99
CA PHE A 472 6.51 -17.05 4.45
C PHE A 472 6.91 -15.88 3.52
N TRP A 473 8.17 -15.85 3.11
CA TRP A 473 8.71 -15.03 2.04
C TRP A 473 9.18 -15.92 0.88
N ALA A 474 8.94 -15.51 -0.36
CA ALA A 474 9.29 -16.32 -1.53
C ALA A 474 10.81 -16.42 -1.76
N HIS A 475 11.60 -15.45 -1.31
CA HIS A 475 13.07 -15.51 -1.39
C HIS A 475 13.69 -16.62 -0.53
N GLU A 476 12.97 -17.15 0.46
CA GLU A 476 13.44 -18.29 1.27
C GLU A 476 13.71 -19.54 0.43
N HIS A 477 13.06 -19.68 -0.73
CA HIS A 477 13.30 -20.77 -1.69
C HIS A 477 14.69 -20.69 -2.35
N TRP A 478 15.35 -19.51 -2.34
CA TRP A 478 16.69 -19.35 -2.92
C TRP A 478 17.79 -20.04 -2.12
N GLY A 479 17.54 -20.34 -0.84
CA GLY A 479 18.48 -21.04 0.04
C GLY A 479 19.64 -20.19 0.57
N LEU A 480 19.50 -18.86 0.60
CA LEU A 480 20.56 -17.92 0.97
C LEU A 480 20.49 -17.45 2.44
N ASP A 481 21.65 -17.35 3.09
CA ASP A 481 21.81 -16.66 4.39
C ASP A 481 21.92 -15.13 4.25
N ASP A 482 22.37 -14.66 3.08
CA ASP A 482 22.44 -13.24 2.67
C ASP A 482 21.51 -12.98 1.46
N PRO A 483 20.18 -13.16 1.61
CA PRO A 483 19.25 -13.14 0.48
C PRO A 483 19.12 -11.76 -0.16
N ALA A 484 19.19 -10.69 0.63
CA ALA A 484 19.07 -9.31 0.20
C ALA A 484 19.60 -8.32 1.25
N ASP A 485 19.68 -7.04 0.91
CA ASP A 485 20.04 -5.97 1.84
C ASP A 485 18.81 -5.26 2.43
N VAL A 486 17.72 -5.23 1.66
CA VAL A 486 16.40 -4.70 2.01
C VAL A 486 15.31 -5.61 1.42
N MET A 487 14.20 -5.79 2.13
CA MET A 487 13.01 -6.47 1.61
C MET A 487 11.74 -5.69 1.99
N THR A 488 10.92 -5.33 1.00
CA THR A 488 9.68 -4.57 1.17
C THR A 488 8.46 -5.49 1.19
N PHE A 489 7.43 -5.10 1.95
CA PHE A 489 6.19 -5.87 2.09
C PHE A 489 4.95 -4.97 2.26
N SER A 490 3.78 -5.55 2.02
CA SER A 490 2.44 -4.96 2.21
C SER A 490 1.37 -6.07 2.02
N LYS A 491 0.17 -5.74 1.51
CA LYS A 491 -0.91 -6.68 1.13
C LYS A 491 -1.29 -7.63 2.28
N LYS A 492 -0.97 -8.93 2.20
CA LYS A 492 -1.26 -9.95 3.23
C LYS A 492 -0.72 -9.58 4.61
N MET A 493 0.30 -8.73 4.66
CA MET A 493 0.89 -8.22 5.90
C MET A 493 0.02 -7.16 6.61
N MET A 494 -1.14 -6.76 6.07
CA MET A 494 -2.10 -5.77 6.61
C MET A 494 -1.58 -4.32 6.72
N THR A 495 -0.31 -4.16 7.07
CA THR A 495 0.49 -2.94 7.10
C THR A 495 1.59 -3.04 6.03
N GLY A 496 2.19 -1.92 5.65
CA GLY A 496 3.39 -1.90 4.82
C GLY A 496 4.66 -1.83 5.66
N GLY A 497 5.80 -2.01 5.02
CA GLY A 497 7.09 -1.71 5.60
C GLY A 497 8.25 -2.30 4.80
N PHE A 498 9.43 -2.21 5.38
CA PHE A 498 10.60 -2.94 4.91
C PHE A 498 11.49 -3.39 6.06
N PHE A 499 12.01 -4.61 5.93
CA PHE A 499 13.15 -5.08 6.70
C PHE A 499 14.44 -4.68 5.99
N HIS A 500 15.51 -4.47 6.74
CA HIS A 500 16.83 -4.22 6.17
C HIS A 500 17.96 -4.63 7.11
N LYS A 501 19.17 -4.75 6.54
CA LYS A 501 20.42 -4.89 7.31
C LYS A 501 20.72 -3.63 8.13
N GLU A 502 21.49 -3.82 9.20
CA GLU A 502 21.90 -2.75 10.11
C GLU A 502 22.75 -1.66 9.44
N GLU A 503 23.60 -2.02 8.48
CA GLU A 503 24.43 -1.05 7.73
C GLU A 503 23.61 -0.01 6.95
N LEU A 504 22.36 -0.31 6.60
CA LEU A 504 21.45 0.62 5.91
C LEU A 504 20.63 1.49 6.87
N ARG A 505 20.80 1.35 8.20
CA ARG A 505 20.08 2.14 9.20
C ARG A 505 20.29 3.64 8.98
N PRO A 506 19.22 4.46 8.85
CA PRO A 506 19.35 5.92 8.76
C PRO A 506 20.20 6.51 9.88
N SER A 507 21.30 7.16 9.52
CA SER A 507 22.26 7.78 10.46
C SER A 507 21.73 8.98 11.24
N ALA A 508 20.53 9.46 10.89
CA ALA A 508 19.84 10.57 11.55
C ALA A 508 18.32 10.40 11.41
N PRO A 509 17.52 10.87 12.40
CA PRO A 509 16.06 10.83 12.34
C PRO A 509 15.48 11.73 11.24
N TYR A 510 14.17 11.69 11.05
CA TYR A 510 13.38 12.49 10.10
C TYR A 510 13.68 12.31 8.60
N ARG A 511 14.78 11.63 8.20
CA ARG A 511 15.10 11.33 6.78
C ARG A 511 14.17 10.26 6.16
N ILE A 512 13.91 9.20 6.93
CA ILE A 512 12.88 8.20 6.65
C ILE A 512 11.76 8.43 7.66
N PHE A 513 10.72 9.15 7.23
CA PHE A 513 9.63 9.62 8.08
C PHE A 513 8.39 9.93 7.25
N ASN A 514 7.21 9.83 7.86
CA ASN A 514 5.96 10.45 7.44
C ASN A 514 5.00 10.48 8.64
N THR A 515 3.81 11.08 8.49
CA THR A 515 2.86 11.32 9.58
C THR A 515 2.44 10.06 10.35
N TRP A 516 2.36 8.89 9.71
CA TRP A 516 1.77 7.70 10.33
C TRP A 516 2.70 6.47 10.40
N LEU A 517 3.63 6.29 9.45
CA LEU A 517 4.56 5.14 9.40
C LEU A 517 3.85 3.77 9.58
N GLY A 518 2.71 3.59 8.90
CA GLY A 518 1.83 2.45 9.08
C GLY A 518 0.60 2.80 9.92
N ASP A 519 0.08 1.82 10.65
CA ASP A 519 -1.15 1.93 11.45
C ASP A 519 -1.17 0.82 12.53
N PRO A 520 -1.19 1.15 13.84
CA PRO A 520 -1.21 0.15 14.91
C PRO A 520 -2.38 -0.84 14.88
N SER A 521 -3.54 -0.44 14.35
CA SER A 521 -4.67 -1.36 14.18
C SER A 521 -4.37 -2.47 13.18
N LYS A 522 -3.50 -2.21 12.19
CA LYS A 522 -3.05 -3.21 11.22
C LYS A 522 -2.00 -4.14 11.82
N ASN A 523 -1.12 -3.62 12.67
CA ASN A 523 -0.18 -4.44 13.44
C ASN A 523 -0.92 -5.37 14.43
N LEU A 524 -2.01 -4.88 15.05
CA LEU A 524 -2.88 -5.69 15.92
C LEU A 524 -3.52 -6.86 15.16
N LEU A 525 -4.14 -6.58 14.00
CA LEU A 525 -4.71 -7.63 13.13
C LEU A 525 -3.63 -8.59 12.62
N LEU A 526 -2.46 -8.08 12.22
CA LEU A 526 -1.36 -8.89 11.69
C LEU A 526 -0.83 -9.89 12.72
N ALA A 527 -0.77 -9.53 14.01
CA ALA A 527 -0.32 -10.45 15.06
C ALA A 527 -1.18 -11.72 15.11
N GLU A 528 -2.52 -11.59 15.08
CA GLU A 528 -3.40 -12.77 15.03
C GLU A 528 -3.39 -13.44 13.65
N VAL A 529 -3.19 -12.72 12.54
CA VAL A 529 -2.96 -13.34 11.22
C VAL A 529 -1.73 -14.26 11.24
N ILE A 530 -0.61 -13.81 11.82
CA ILE A 530 0.61 -14.61 11.92
C ILE A 530 0.44 -15.76 12.94
N ASN A 531 -0.32 -15.54 14.02
CA ASN A 531 -0.71 -16.60 14.96
C ASN A 531 -1.51 -17.71 14.25
N VAL A 532 -2.57 -17.35 13.50
CA VAL A 532 -3.36 -18.27 12.67
C VAL A 532 -2.46 -19.05 11.70
N ILE A 533 -1.62 -18.35 10.92
CA ILE A 533 -0.73 -18.98 9.93
C ILE A 533 0.19 -20.03 10.55
N LYS A 534 0.75 -19.75 11.73
CA LYS A 534 1.66 -20.66 12.46
C LYS A 534 0.91 -21.79 13.18
N ARG A 535 -0.29 -21.53 13.71
CA ARG A 535 -1.11 -22.47 14.48
C ARG A 535 -1.83 -23.51 13.62
N GLU A 536 -2.25 -23.12 12.41
CA GLU A 536 -3.10 -23.92 11.52
C GLU A 536 -2.34 -24.42 10.27
N ASP A 537 -1.00 -24.34 10.32
CA ASP A 537 -0.05 -24.79 9.31
C ASP A 537 -0.40 -24.33 7.89
N LEU A 538 -0.60 -23.02 7.74
CA LEU A 538 -1.08 -22.47 6.48
C LEU A 538 0.00 -22.38 5.39
N LEU A 539 1.27 -22.63 5.73
CA LEU A 539 2.39 -22.65 4.77
C LEU A 539 2.45 -23.97 4.01
N ASP A 540 2.52 -25.11 4.71
CA ASP A 540 2.50 -26.43 4.07
C ASP A 540 1.14 -26.69 3.41
N ASN A 541 0.05 -26.12 3.96
CA ASN A 541 -1.23 -26.06 3.28
C ASN A 541 -1.17 -25.32 1.93
N ALA A 542 -0.52 -24.15 1.84
CA ALA A 542 -0.38 -23.42 0.58
C ALA A 542 0.51 -24.18 -0.43
N ALA A 543 1.52 -24.90 0.05
CA ALA A 543 2.32 -25.81 -0.80
C ALA A 543 1.47 -26.97 -1.36
N ARG A 544 0.69 -27.64 -0.50
CA ARG A 544 -0.16 -28.80 -0.84
C ARG A 544 -1.34 -28.43 -1.76
N ALA A 545 -2.16 -27.47 -1.35
CA ALA A 545 -3.31 -27.02 -2.15
C ALA A 545 -2.85 -26.34 -3.47
N GLY A 546 -1.68 -25.69 -3.45
CA GLY A 546 -0.98 -25.20 -4.62
C GLY A 546 -0.58 -26.31 -5.59
N LYS A 547 0.02 -27.41 -5.09
CA LYS A 547 0.34 -28.58 -5.91
C LYS A 547 -0.91 -29.23 -6.52
N ALA A 548 -2.00 -29.32 -5.78
CA ALA A 548 -3.29 -29.83 -6.29
C ALA A 548 -3.84 -28.95 -7.43
N LEU A 549 -3.83 -27.63 -7.24
CA LEU A 549 -4.22 -26.64 -8.27
C LEU A 549 -3.34 -26.75 -9.52
N LEU A 550 -2.00 -26.73 -9.35
CA LEU A 550 -1.05 -26.75 -10.46
C LEU A 550 -1.13 -28.06 -11.26
N THR A 551 -1.30 -29.20 -10.58
CA THR A 551 -1.46 -30.52 -11.23
C THR A 551 -2.73 -30.57 -12.08
N GLY A 552 -3.85 -30.03 -11.57
CA GLY A 552 -5.08 -29.94 -12.34
C GLY A 552 -5.01 -28.95 -13.50
N LEU A 553 -4.29 -27.83 -13.35
CA LEU A 553 -4.02 -26.90 -14.45
C LEU A 553 -3.18 -27.54 -15.57
N LEU A 554 -2.22 -28.42 -15.23
CA LEU A 554 -1.43 -29.17 -16.22
C LEU A 554 -2.28 -30.19 -16.99
N ASP A 555 -3.21 -30.89 -16.33
CA ASP A 555 -4.23 -31.72 -17.01
C ASP A 555 -5.13 -30.88 -17.93
N LEU A 556 -5.62 -29.73 -17.46
CA LEU A 556 -6.43 -28.82 -18.28
C LEU A 556 -5.65 -28.30 -19.49
N GLN A 557 -4.34 -28.05 -19.37
CA GLN A 557 -3.46 -27.71 -20.49
C GLN A 557 -3.31 -28.88 -21.48
N ALA A 558 -3.15 -30.12 -21.00
CA ALA A 558 -3.05 -31.30 -21.85
C ALA A 558 -4.36 -31.61 -22.60
N ARG A 559 -5.52 -31.31 -21.98
CA ARG A 559 -6.86 -31.52 -22.58
C ARG A 559 -7.34 -30.36 -23.47
N TYR A 560 -6.87 -29.13 -23.23
CA TYR A 560 -7.29 -27.91 -23.95
C TYR A 560 -6.10 -27.03 -24.39
N PRO A 561 -5.08 -27.56 -25.10
CA PRO A 561 -3.87 -26.81 -25.48
C PRO A 561 -4.14 -25.63 -26.41
N GLN A 562 -5.30 -25.61 -27.09
CA GLN A 562 -5.77 -24.48 -27.90
C GLN A 562 -6.25 -23.26 -27.07
N PHE A 563 -6.48 -23.43 -25.77
CA PHE A 563 -6.96 -22.38 -24.86
C PHE A 563 -6.03 -22.10 -23.68
N ILE A 564 -5.19 -23.07 -23.29
CA ILE A 564 -4.31 -23.00 -22.13
C ILE A 564 -2.88 -23.32 -22.54
N SER A 565 -1.93 -22.49 -22.12
CA SER A 565 -0.50 -22.67 -22.37
C SER A 565 0.34 -22.11 -21.22
N ARG A 566 1.61 -22.55 -21.12
CA ARG A 566 2.59 -22.05 -20.13
C ARG A 566 2.07 -22.08 -18.68
N VAL A 567 1.34 -23.14 -18.30
CA VAL A 567 0.93 -23.39 -16.90
C VAL A 567 2.16 -23.39 -16.00
N ARG A 568 2.11 -22.58 -14.93
CA ARG A 568 3.23 -22.32 -14.03
C ARG A 568 2.75 -21.91 -12.64
N GLY A 569 3.61 -22.06 -11.63
CA GLY A 569 3.33 -21.57 -10.30
C GLY A 569 4.27 -22.10 -9.21
N ARG A 570 4.14 -21.54 -8.01
CA ARG A 570 4.82 -22.00 -6.79
C ARG A 570 3.89 -21.78 -5.59
N GLY A 571 3.60 -22.81 -4.82
CA GLY A 571 2.48 -22.79 -3.88
C GLY A 571 1.15 -22.51 -4.60
N THR A 572 0.24 -21.75 -4.02
CA THR A 572 -1.02 -21.33 -4.66
C THR A 572 -0.85 -20.14 -5.63
N PHE A 573 0.37 -19.61 -5.75
CA PHE A 573 0.73 -18.55 -6.69
C PHE A 573 0.94 -19.16 -8.09
N CYS A 574 -0.15 -19.39 -8.81
CA CYS A 574 -0.18 -20.04 -10.12
C CYS A 574 -0.71 -19.11 -11.23
N SER A 575 -0.42 -19.44 -12.49
CA SER A 575 -0.99 -18.80 -13.67
C SER A 575 -0.93 -19.67 -14.93
N PHE A 576 -1.65 -19.27 -15.97
CA PHE A 576 -1.46 -19.75 -17.34
C PHE A 576 -1.76 -18.64 -18.36
N ASP A 577 -1.34 -18.85 -19.61
CA ASP A 577 -1.56 -17.93 -20.73
C ASP A 577 -2.64 -18.48 -21.68
N THR A 578 -3.60 -17.62 -22.06
CA THR A 578 -4.54 -17.89 -23.15
C THR A 578 -3.93 -17.48 -24.50
N PRO A 579 -4.56 -17.78 -25.66
CA PRO A 579 -4.04 -17.35 -26.96
C PRO A 579 -3.92 -15.82 -27.06
N ASP A 580 -4.96 -15.10 -26.64
CA ASP A 580 -5.10 -13.64 -26.70
C ASP A 580 -5.87 -13.07 -25.49
N GLU A 581 -5.94 -11.74 -25.40
CA GLU A 581 -6.65 -10.99 -24.35
C GLU A 581 -8.19 -11.14 -24.40
N SER A 582 -8.80 -11.28 -25.58
CA SER A 582 -10.25 -11.44 -25.72
C SER A 582 -10.70 -12.76 -25.09
N ILE A 583 -9.99 -13.85 -25.38
CA ILE A 583 -10.19 -15.16 -24.73
C ILE A 583 -9.94 -15.06 -23.22
N ARG A 584 -8.89 -14.35 -22.78
CA ARG A 584 -8.60 -14.11 -21.35
C ARG A 584 -9.79 -13.45 -20.64
N ASN A 585 -10.28 -12.35 -21.21
CA ASN A 585 -11.37 -11.55 -20.65
C ASN A 585 -12.70 -12.34 -20.66
N LYS A 586 -13.00 -13.07 -21.75
CA LYS A 586 -14.18 -13.93 -21.90
C LYS A 586 -14.18 -15.09 -20.90
N LEU A 587 -13.05 -15.77 -20.70
CA LEU A 587 -12.93 -16.85 -19.70
C LEU A 587 -13.10 -16.35 -18.26
N ILE A 588 -12.51 -15.20 -17.90
CA ILE A 588 -12.71 -14.59 -16.58
C ILE A 588 -14.19 -14.22 -16.35
N LEU A 589 -14.88 -13.68 -17.36
CA LEU A 589 -16.29 -13.33 -17.25
C LEU A 589 -17.21 -14.56 -17.10
N ILE A 590 -16.97 -15.63 -17.87
CA ILE A 590 -17.73 -16.88 -17.76
C ILE A 590 -17.47 -17.55 -16.40
N ALA A 591 -16.21 -17.61 -15.94
CA ALA A 591 -15.87 -18.15 -14.62
C ALA A 591 -16.58 -17.40 -13.50
N ARG A 592 -16.63 -16.06 -13.57
CA ARG A 592 -17.34 -15.20 -12.60
C ARG A 592 -18.84 -15.53 -12.54
N ASN A 593 -19.49 -15.62 -13.71
CA ASN A 593 -20.91 -15.96 -13.80
C ASN A 593 -21.21 -17.44 -13.43
N LYS A 594 -20.23 -18.34 -13.51
CA LYS A 594 -20.30 -19.72 -12.97
C LYS A 594 -19.80 -19.82 -11.50
N GLY A 595 -19.51 -18.70 -10.84
CA GLY A 595 -19.25 -18.65 -9.40
C GLY A 595 -17.78 -18.63 -8.95
N VAL A 596 -16.82 -18.25 -9.81
CA VAL A 596 -15.39 -18.16 -9.45
C VAL A 596 -14.77 -16.82 -9.88
N VAL A 597 -14.20 -16.06 -8.94
CA VAL A 597 -13.44 -14.83 -9.22
C VAL A 597 -12.00 -15.19 -9.58
N LEU A 598 -11.58 -14.83 -10.80
CA LEU A 598 -10.22 -15.02 -11.32
C LEU A 598 -9.57 -13.66 -11.62
N GLY A 599 -8.24 -13.58 -11.46
CA GLY A 599 -7.46 -12.39 -11.78
C GLY A 599 -6.81 -12.47 -13.17
N GLY A 600 -6.71 -11.33 -13.86
CA GLY A 600 -5.88 -11.18 -15.06
C GLY A 600 -4.51 -10.56 -14.74
N CYS A 601 -3.47 -10.92 -15.48
CA CYS A 601 -2.15 -10.28 -15.49
C CYS A 601 -1.56 -10.27 -16.91
N GLY A 602 -0.44 -9.56 -17.09
CA GLY A 602 0.19 -9.40 -18.41
C GLY A 602 -0.78 -8.79 -19.43
N ASP A 603 -0.64 -9.19 -20.68
CA ASP A 603 -1.61 -9.04 -21.77
C ASP A 603 -2.72 -10.09 -21.68
N LYS A 604 -2.35 -11.38 -21.64
CA LYS A 604 -3.25 -12.53 -21.88
C LYS A 604 -3.09 -13.68 -20.87
N SER A 605 -2.65 -13.39 -19.64
CA SER A 605 -2.53 -14.40 -18.59
C SER A 605 -3.71 -14.35 -17.61
N ILE A 606 -4.11 -15.53 -17.12
CA ILE A 606 -5.01 -15.73 -15.97
C ILE A 606 -4.17 -16.18 -14.79
N ARG A 607 -4.39 -15.59 -13.61
CA ARG A 607 -3.62 -15.83 -12.38
C ARG A 607 -4.49 -16.17 -11.18
N PHE A 608 -3.89 -16.94 -10.30
CA PHE A 608 -4.46 -17.40 -9.04
C PHE A 608 -3.73 -16.71 -7.89
N ARG A 609 -4.52 -16.08 -7.02
CA ARG A 609 -4.12 -15.50 -5.73
C ARG A 609 -5.16 -15.88 -4.68
N PRO A 610 -5.31 -17.17 -4.30
CA PRO A 610 -6.22 -17.55 -3.22
C PRO A 610 -5.77 -16.97 -1.87
N THR A 611 -6.65 -17.09 -0.87
CA THR A 611 -6.27 -16.85 0.53
C THR A 611 -5.49 -18.06 1.08
N LEU A 612 -4.84 -17.93 2.24
CA LEU A 612 -4.08 -19.02 2.85
C LEU A 612 -4.97 -20.13 3.44
N VAL A 613 -6.26 -19.85 3.67
CA VAL A 613 -7.27 -20.85 4.07
C VAL A 613 -7.89 -21.58 2.87
N PHE A 614 -7.43 -21.32 1.64
CA PHE A 614 -7.73 -22.16 0.48
C PHE A 614 -7.19 -23.58 0.70
N ARG A 615 -7.96 -24.60 0.31
CA ARG A 615 -7.67 -26.03 0.57
C ARG A 615 -7.86 -26.85 -0.71
N ASP A 616 -7.37 -28.08 -0.73
CA ASP A 616 -7.42 -28.99 -1.89
C ASP A 616 -8.84 -29.15 -2.48
N HIS A 617 -9.89 -29.17 -1.64
CA HIS A 617 -11.28 -29.24 -2.11
C HIS A 617 -11.72 -27.97 -2.86
N HIS A 618 -11.22 -26.77 -2.49
CA HIS A 618 -11.43 -25.54 -3.24
C HIS A 618 -10.71 -25.57 -4.59
N ALA A 619 -9.53 -26.21 -4.67
CA ALA A 619 -8.84 -26.44 -5.94
C ALA A 619 -9.67 -27.38 -6.84
N HIS A 620 -10.14 -28.52 -6.33
CA HIS A 620 -10.98 -29.45 -7.09
C HIS A 620 -12.33 -28.84 -7.51
N LEU A 621 -12.95 -28.01 -6.66
CA LEU A 621 -14.17 -27.26 -6.99
C LEU A 621 -13.94 -26.32 -8.19
N PHE A 622 -12.86 -25.52 -8.16
CA PHE A 622 -12.47 -24.70 -9.31
C PHE A 622 -12.17 -25.54 -10.55
N LEU A 623 -11.35 -26.60 -10.43
CA LEU A 623 -10.91 -27.42 -11.56
C LEU A 623 -12.08 -28.12 -12.26
N ASN A 624 -13.08 -28.59 -11.50
CA ASN A 624 -14.31 -29.16 -12.05
C ASN A 624 -15.11 -28.07 -12.81
N ILE A 625 -15.41 -26.93 -12.18
CA ILE A 625 -16.16 -25.81 -12.81
C ILE A 625 -15.45 -25.32 -14.09
N PHE A 626 -14.12 -25.19 -14.05
CA PHE A 626 -13.34 -24.69 -15.19
C PHE A 626 -13.20 -25.73 -16.31
N SER A 627 -13.16 -27.03 -15.97
CA SER A 627 -13.24 -28.10 -16.98
C SER A 627 -14.58 -28.09 -17.73
N ASP A 628 -15.69 -27.85 -17.04
CA ASP A 628 -17.01 -27.73 -17.66
C ASP A 628 -17.08 -26.48 -18.56
N ILE A 629 -16.52 -25.35 -18.11
CA ILE A 629 -16.41 -24.12 -18.93
C ILE A 629 -15.63 -24.38 -20.22
N LEU A 630 -14.47 -25.03 -20.16
CA LEU A 630 -13.64 -25.31 -21.35
C LEU A 630 -14.29 -26.33 -22.30
N ALA A 631 -15.10 -27.25 -21.79
CA ALA A 631 -15.89 -28.16 -22.61
C ALA A 631 -17.02 -27.45 -23.37
N GLU A 632 -17.59 -26.38 -22.79
CA GLU A 632 -18.59 -25.51 -23.43
C GLU A 632 -17.96 -24.40 -24.31
N PHE A 633 -16.66 -24.13 -24.17
CA PHE A 633 -16.00 -22.96 -24.79
C PHE A 633 -15.72 -23.17 -26.29
N LYS A 634 -16.39 -22.35 -27.10
CA LYS A 634 -16.12 -22.13 -28.53
C LYS A 634 -15.51 -20.75 -28.75
#